data_AF-A0ABD5NSU6-F1
#
_entry.id   AF-A0ABD5NSU6-F1
#
_cell.length_a   1.000
_cell.length_b   1.000
_cell.length_c   1.000
_cell.angle_alpha   90.00
_cell.angle_beta   90.00
_cell.angle_gamma   90.00
#
_symmetry.space_group_name_H-M   'P 1'
#
loop_
_entity.id
_entity.type
_entity.pdbx_description
1 polymer ?
#
loop_
_entity_poly.entity_id
_entity_poly.type
_entity_poly.pdbx_seq_one_letter_code
_entity_poly.pdbx_strand_id
1 'polypeptide(L)'
;MTSFQSSLGDESEIAQELAESQQAISIAEFFEKNKHMLGFDSGARGLVTAVKEAVDNALDAAEEAAILPDIYVEIQEVGQYYRLIVEDNGPGITKESLPKVFGKLLYGSRFHAREQSRGQQGIGISAAVLYSQLTSGKPAKITSRTQGSADAQYYELIVDTDENEPEISVDEQTTWDRPHGTRIEIEMEANMRARQQLHDYIKHTAVVNPHARIELKEPNEHFKFERVTDQLPDETEEIRPHPHGVELGTVLKMLAATDSHSVSGFLQNEFTRVGKKTAESVIEAFRDRHFGRGMTWPAPASGEDTDVAAVVTEATANKGADATENFATAIADEIDAAGRVAYHEVHEIVDAAAEETEETHGTTFGTTVRENAVEAAWLELAPVAASDVDAVEETRTAADLYRRVNDATSSRKDDAVIDAFAGRLAGKFADEDDHRHRLTWATLRSHVDRAADLTEDRDDTSFGETARENVTDELWGLMRTVPDDPPLVRELADDRDGASDLVEAMRSTDIMAPPTRCLSPITDELIEAGLKKEFDADFYAAATRDAGVSGGDPFVVEAGIAYGGELDAEGSVDVLRFANRVPLVYQRGACATTDVVKSIGWRNYGLDQPGGSGLPNGPAVVMIHVASTNVPFTSESKDAVANVPEIEDEIELAIREAARDLKRYLNKRRSMQQRREKRNKLGTILPEMAAKLATVTEREPLDIDDSIARIMNNVLVERSVEDGSVTITVENNSSSNADVELTDIVSVEPQETNGAQVIEMDGEWFVKWAETVSSGDEAALEYRVDGDAEFDLDVAGIEEELLTVNT
;
A
#
# COMPACT_ATOMS: atom_id res chain seq x y z
N MET A 1 -19.82 -29.48 37.77
CA MET A 1 -21.12 -28.77 37.84
C MET A 1 -22.22 -29.80 38.04
N THR A 2 -23.05 -29.63 39.07
CA THR A 2 -24.32 -30.34 39.25
C THR A 2 -25.31 -29.84 38.20
N SER A 3 -25.75 -30.73 37.30
CA SER A 3 -26.79 -30.40 36.32
C SER A 3 -28.13 -30.27 37.03
N PHE A 4 -28.62 -29.05 37.19
CA PHE A 4 -30.05 -28.83 37.44
C PHE A 4 -30.80 -29.10 36.13
N GLN A 5 -31.39 -30.28 36.00
CA GLN A 5 -32.44 -30.51 35.02
C GLN A 5 -33.71 -29.85 35.56
N SER A 6 -34.09 -28.69 35.01
CA SER A 6 -35.41 -28.13 35.22
C SER A 6 -36.44 -28.98 34.48
N SER A 7 -37.54 -29.26 35.15
CA SER A 7 -38.71 -29.89 34.58
C SER A 7 -39.42 -28.89 33.68
N LEU A 8 -39.45 -29.16 32.37
CA LEU A 8 -40.10 -28.34 31.35
C LEU A 8 -41.60 -28.15 31.66
N GLY A 9 -41.97 -26.93 32.06
CA GLY A 9 -43.35 -26.40 32.07
C GLY A 9 -43.75 -25.82 30.72
N ASP A 10 -45.02 -25.44 30.58
CA ASP A 10 -45.71 -25.02 29.34
C ASP A 10 -44.87 -24.19 28.34
N GLU A 11 -45.08 -24.42 27.03
CA GLU A 11 -44.33 -23.82 25.91
C GLU A 11 -44.23 -22.29 25.92
N SER A 12 -45.12 -21.59 26.66
CA SER A 12 -45.08 -20.13 26.82
C SER A 12 -44.02 -19.64 27.81
N GLU A 13 -43.59 -20.46 28.78
CA GLU A 13 -42.55 -20.09 29.76
C GLU A 13 -41.14 -20.39 29.26
N ILE A 14 -40.97 -21.31 28.30
CA ILE A 14 -39.68 -21.71 27.75
C ILE A 14 -38.92 -20.51 27.15
N ALA A 15 -39.61 -19.62 26.43
CA ALA A 15 -38.97 -18.43 25.85
C ALA A 15 -38.52 -17.42 26.91
N GLN A 16 -39.26 -17.30 28.02
CA GLN A 16 -38.89 -16.43 29.15
C GLN A 16 -37.76 -17.04 29.99
N GLU A 17 -37.80 -18.35 30.28
CA GLU A 17 -36.71 -19.05 30.95
C GLU A 17 -35.42 -19.05 30.11
N LEU A 18 -35.53 -19.22 28.78
CA LEU A 18 -34.40 -19.10 27.86
C LEU A 18 -33.87 -17.66 27.83
N ALA A 19 -34.74 -16.64 27.85
CA ALA A 19 -34.32 -15.24 27.91
C ALA A 19 -33.66 -14.88 29.26
N GLU A 20 -34.16 -15.40 30.39
CA GLU A 20 -33.54 -15.25 31.71
C GLU A 20 -32.18 -15.95 31.81
N SER A 21 -31.95 -16.99 31.00
CA SER A 21 -30.65 -17.66 30.91
C SER A 21 -29.62 -16.95 30.02
N GLN A 22 -30.02 -15.88 29.29
CA GLN A 22 -29.09 -15.10 28.48
C GLN A 22 -28.24 -14.19 29.38
N GLN A 23 -26.92 -14.38 29.34
CA GLN A 23 -25.96 -13.57 30.08
C GLN A 23 -25.03 -12.86 29.11
N ALA A 24 -24.82 -11.56 29.33
CA ALA A 24 -23.74 -10.81 28.68
C ALA A 24 -22.44 -11.08 29.43
N ILE A 25 -21.35 -11.25 28.70
CA ILE A 25 -20.00 -11.41 29.26
C ILE A 25 -19.20 -10.14 28.99
N SER A 26 -18.29 -9.81 29.89
CA SER A 26 -17.36 -8.70 29.69
C SER A 26 -16.35 -9.03 28.59
N ILE A 27 -15.66 -8.01 28.06
CA ILE A 27 -14.55 -8.19 27.11
C ILE A 27 -13.40 -8.98 27.76
N ALA A 28 -13.10 -8.71 29.02
CA ALA A 28 -12.06 -9.40 29.77
C ALA A 28 -12.43 -10.88 29.97
N GLU A 29 -13.68 -11.16 30.32
CA GLU A 29 -14.20 -12.53 30.45
C GLU A 29 -14.21 -13.29 29.10
N PHE A 30 -14.53 -12.58 28.00
CA PHE A 30 -14.43 -13.15 26.65
C PHE A 30 -13.00 -13.59 26.33
N PHE A 31 -12.00 -12.76 26.63
CA PHE A 31 -10.60 -13.07 26.36
C PHE A 31 -10.01 -14.08 27.34
N GLU A 32 -10.45 -14.10 28.60
CA GLU A 32 -10.13 -15.15 29.56
C GLU A 32 -10.54 -16.54 29.01
N LYS A 33 -11.75 -16.64 28.44
CA LYS A 33 -12.25 -17.87 27.81
C LYS A 33 -11.56 -18.17 26.47
N ASN A 34 -11.09 -17.14 25.76
CA ASN A 34 -10.55 -17.23 24.39
C ASN A 34 -9.09 -16.78 24.26
N LYS A 35 -8.22 -17.13 25.22
CA LYS A 35 -6.79 -16.74 25.24
C LYS A 35 -6.00 -16.99 23.96
N HIS A 36 -6.41 -17.97 23.15
CA HIS A 36 -5.78 -18.30 21.87
C HIS A 36 -5.94 -17.18 20.82
N MET A 37 -7.03 -16.39 20.89
CA MET A 37 -7.24 -15.25 19.99
C MET A 37 -6.23 -14.11 20.23
N LEU A 38 -5.69 -14.04 21.45
CA LEU A 38 -4.67 -13.07 21.86
C LEU A 38 -3.24 -13.57 21.65
N GLY A 39 -3.05 -14.75 21.03
CA GLY A 39 -1.73 -15.36 20.86
C GLY A 39 -1.20 -16.10 22.09
N PHE A 40 -2.00 -16.26 23.15
CA PHE A 40 -1.63 -17.02 24.36
C PHE A 40 -2.13 -18.47 24.31
N ASP A 41 -1.86 -19.16 23.19
CA ASP A 41 -2.27 -20.55 22.95
C ASP A 41 -1.47 -21.58 23.79
N SER A 42 -0.22 -21.28 24.09
CA SER A 42 0.76 -22.15 24.72
C SER A 42 1.77 -21.35 25.53
N GLY A 43 2.35 -21.94 26.58
CA GLY A 43 3.34 -21.23 27.41
C GLY A 43 4.63 -20.83 26.67
N ALA A 44 4.94 -21.45 25.53
CA ALA A 44 6.09 -21.07 24.71
C ALA A 44 5.80 -19.79 23.91
N ARG A 45 4.65 -19.76 23.24
CA ARG A 45 4.20 -18.61 22.45
C ARG A 45 3.80 -17.43 23.34
N GLY A 46 3.10 -17.69 24.45
CA GLY A 46 2.66 -16.67 25.38
C GLY A 46 3.79 -15.81 25.93
N LEU A 47 4.96 -16.40 26.17
CA LEU A 47 6.16 -15.65 26.57
C LEU A 47 6.65 -14.71 25.46
N VAL A 48 6.72 -15.19 24.21
CA VAL A 48 7.11 -14.38 23.06
C VAL A 48 6.11 -13.25 22.82
N THR A 49 4.81 -13.53 22.91
CA THR A 49 3.76 -12.52 22.81
C THR A 49 3.88 -11.48 23.92
N ALA A 50 4.06 -11.88 25.18
CA ALA A 50 4.23 -10.93 26.28
C ALA A 50 5.46 -10.02 26.10
N VAL A 51 6.59 -10.57 25.63
CA VAL A 51 7.78 -9.78 25.28
C VAL A 51 7.48 -8.81 24.15
N LYS A 52 6.82 -9.30 23.08
CA LYS A 52 6.45 -8.49 21.92
C LYS A 52 5.63 -7.27 22.32
N GLU A 53 4.52 -7.51 23.03
CA GLU A 53 3.63 -6.43 23.44
C GLU A 53 4.30 -5.43 24.40
N ALA A 54 5.18 -5.89 25.29
CA ALA A 54 5.90 -5.01 26.19
C ALA A 54 6.99 -4.17 25.49
N VAL A 55 7.75 -4.76 24.56
CA VAL A 55 8.81 -4.07 23.81
C VAL A 55 8.21 -3.08 22.81
N ASP A 56 7.15 -3.45 22.09
CA ASP A 56 6.49 -2.58 21.11
C ASP A 56 5.92 -1.32 21.81
N ASN A 57 5.27 -1.48 22.97
CA ASN A 57 4.77 -0.36 23.77
C ASN A 57 5.89 0.54 24.33
N ALA A 58 7.04 -0.06 24.70
CA ALA A 58 8.20 0.69 25.17
C ALA A 58 8.85 1.53 24.06
N LEU A 59 8.97 0.97 22.84
CA LEU A 59 9.45 1.71 21.67
C LEU A 59 8.53 2.88 21.34
N ASP A 60 7.23 2.61 21.29
CA ASP A 60 6.19 3.61 21.02
C ASP A 60 6.22 4.77 22.02
N ALA A 61 6.28 4.47 23.33
CA ALA A 61 6.31 5.50 24.35
C ALA A 61 7.57 6.37 24.30
N ALA A 62 8.73 5.79 23.98
CA ALA A 62 9.97 6.53 23.84
C ALA A 62 9.97 7.42 22.59
N GLU A 63 9.52 6.89 21.44
CA GLU A 63 9.46 7.62 20.17
C GLU A 63 8.48 8.81 20.22
N GLU A 64 7.28 8.62 20.80
CA GLU A 64 6.30 9.71 20.99
C GLU A 64 6.84 10.86 21.85
N ALA A 65 7.76 10.57 22.77
CA ALA A 65 8.39 11.57 23.62
C ALA A 65 9.68 12.16 23.01
N ALA A 66 10.00 11.81 21.76
CA ALA A 66 11.26 12.14 21.09
C ALA A 66 12.50 11.69 21.88
N ILE A 67 12.41 10.54 22.55
CA ILE A 67 13.50 9.92 23.32
C ILE A 67 14.03 8.72 22.55
N LEU A 68 15.35 8.65 22.36
CA LEU A 68 15.98 7.49 21.74
C LEU A 68 15.83 6.24 22.64
N PRO A 69 15.14 5.16 22.17
CA PRO A 69 14.76 4.04 23.03
C PRO A 69 15.96 3.26 23.58
N ASP A 70 15.94 2.99 24.89
CA ASP A 70 16.85 2.09 25.62
C ASP A 70 16.00 1.12 26.45
N ILE A 71 15.88 -0.10 25.91
CA ILE A 71 14.96 -1.12 26.41
C ILE A 71 15.76 -2.30 26.95
N TYR A 72 15.46 -2.70 28.19
CA TYR A 72 16.02 -3.86 28.85
C TYR A 72 14.92 -4.91 29.06
N VAL A 73 15.17 -6.12 28.57
CA VAL A 73 14.28 -7.28 28.69
C VAL A 73 15.01 -8.37 29.46
N GLU A 74 14.45 -8.80 30.59
CA GLU A 74 15.02 -9.88 31.40
C GLU A 74 13.98 -10.99 31.64
N ILE A 75 14.41 -12.23 31.42
CA ILE A 75 13.61 -13.43 31.65
C ILE A 75 14.30 -14.28 32.71
N GLN A 76 13.59 -14.55 33.80
CA GLN A 76 14.09 -15.36 34.93
C GLN A 76 13.23 -16.59 35.15
N GLU A 77 13.85 -17.73 35.46
CA GLU A 77 13.14 -18.93 35.90
C GLU A 77 12.84 -18.83 37.41
N VAL A 78 11.55 -18.86 37.78
CA VAL A 78 11.08 -18.70 39.16
C VAL A 78 10.18 -19.88 39.51
N GLY A 79 10.79 -21.00 39.92
CA GLY A 79 10.07 -22.21 40.30
C GLY A 79 9.40 -22.86 39.08
N GLN A 80 8.07 -22.80 39.00
CA GLN A 80 7.29 -23.31 37.85
C GLN A 80 6.89 -22.21 36.87
N TYR A 81 7.21 -20.94 37.18
CA TYR A 81 6.87 -19.78 36.38
C TYR A 81 8.11 -19.16 35.75
N TYR A 82 7.88 -18.35 34.73
CA TYR A 82 8.89 -17.42 34.24
C TYR A 82 8.48 -16.02 34.63
N ARG A 83 9.44 -15.25 35.12
CA ARG A 83 9.29 -13.82 35.38
C ARG A 83 9.85 -13.06 34.20
N LEU A 84 8.99 -12.28 33.53
CA LEU A 84 9.37 -11.34 32.50
C LEU A 84 9.46 -9.95 33.12
N ILE A 85 10.59 -9.28 32.91
CA ILE A 85 10.85 -7.90 33.29
C ILE A 85 11.15 -7.13 32.01
N VAL A 86 10.40 -6.06 31.75
CA VAL A 86 10.70 -5.11 30.67
C VAL A 86 10.81 -3.72 31.26
N GLU A 87 11.90 -3.04 30.93
CA GLU A 87 12.25 -1.72 31.44
C GLU A 87 12.63 -0.78 30.30
N ASP A 88 12.01 0.39 30.24
CA ASP A 88 12.21 1.41 29.21
C ASP A 88 12.76 2.72 29.78
N ASN A 89 13.17 3.63 28.89
CA ASN A 89 13.54 5.02 29.20
C ASN A 89 12.54 6.03 28.63
N GLY A 90 11.29 5.64 28.41
CA GLY A 90 10.24 6.52 27.91
C GLY A 90 9.88 7.64 28.90
N PRO A 91 8.81 8.40 28.64
CA PRO A 91 8.41 9.54 29.47
C PRO A 91 7.89 9.14 30.85
N GLY A 92 7.59 7.85 31.06
CA GLY A 92 6.85 7.33 32.22
C GLY A 92 5.34 7.57 32.08
N ILE A 93 4.56 6.92 32.94
CA ILE A 93 3.10 6.96 32.91
C ILE A 93 2.58 7.63 34.18
N THR A 94 1.58 8.50 34.02
CA THR A 94 0.99 9.24 35.15
C THR A 94 0.20 8.29 36.07
N LYS A 95 0.08 8.67 37.35
CA LYS A 95 -0.70 7.94 38.35
C LYS A 95 -2.15 7.68 37.93
N GLU A 96 -2.76 8.61 37.19
CA GLU A 96 -4.17 8.52 36.78
C GLU A 96 -4.39 7.59 35.58
N SER A 97 -3.40 7.49 34.69
CA SER A 97 -3.48 6.68 33.47
C SER A 97 -2.92 5.27 33.62
N LEU A 98 -1.94 5.07 34.50
CA LEU A 98 -1.23 3.78 34.66
C LEU A 98 -2.18 2.60 34.88
N PRO A 99 -3.15 2.65 35.81
CA PRO A 99 -4.04 1.50 36.02
C PRO A 99 -4.84 1.14 34.77
N LYS A 100 -5.28 2.15 34.00
CA LYS A 100 -6.08 1.93 32.79
C LYS A 100 -5.26 1.33 31.65
N VAL A 101 -4.00 1.74 31.49
CA VAL A 101 -3.11 1.25 30.44
C VAL A 101 -2.81 -0.25 30.59
N PHE A 102 -2.62 -0.74 31.82
CA PHE A 102 -2.24 -2.13 32.07
C PHE A 102 -3.40 -3.03 32.50
N GLY A 103 -4.50 -2.45 32.98
CA GLY A 103 -5.59 -3.22 33.59
C GLY A 103 -6.95 -3.09 32.92
N LYS A 104 -7.05 -2.31 31.82
CA LYS A 104 -8.28 -2.20 31.04
C LYS A 104 -8.03 -2.66 29.60
N LEU A 105 -8.81 -3.62 29.13
CA LEU A 105 -8.77 -4.05 27.73
C LEU A 105 -9.55 -3.06 26.86
N LEU A 106 -9.11 -2.88 25.61
CA LEU A 106 -9.64 -1.91 24.66
C LEU A 106 -9.49 -0.45 25.14
N TYR A 107 -8.37 -0.14 25.84
CA TYR A 107 -8.05 1.20 26.32
C TYR A 107 -6.70 1.68 25.77
N GLY A 108 -6.69 2.89 25.20
CA GLY A 108 -5.50 3.46 24.59
C GLY A 108 -5.81 4.77 23.87
N SER A 109 -4.79 5.57 23.64
CA SER A 109 -4.89 6.85 22.91
C SER A 109 -5.11 6.67 21.41
N ARG A 110 -4.73 5.52 20.85
CA ARG A 110 -4.62 5.29 19.39
C ARG A 110 -5.79 4.56 18.73
N PHE A 111 -6.91 4.39 19.44
CA PHE A 111 -8.10 3.70 18.89
C PHE A 111 -8.88 4.49 17.84
N HIS A 112 -8.80 5.81 17.93
CA HIS A 112 -9.60 6.71 17.10
C HIS A 112 -8.76 7.40 16.02
N ALA A 113 -7.43 7.44 16.21
CA ALA A 113 -6.52 8.04 15.26
C ALA A 113 -6.21 7.09 14.11
N ARG A 114 -6.48 7.51 12.88
CA ARG A 114 -6.00 6.83 11.66
C ARG A 114 -4.60 7.32 11.33
N GLU A 115 -3.63 6.80 12.06
CA GLU A 115 -2.20 6.98 11.82
C GLU A 115 -1.46 5.65 12.00
N GLN A 116 -0.27 5.52 11.41
CA GLN A 116 0.55 4.32 11.57
C GLN A 116 0.97 4.15 13.03
N SER A 117 0.70 2.97 13.58
CA SER A 117 1.16 2.58 14.92
C SER A 117 1.52 1.08 14.98
N ARG A 118 2.40 0.72 15.92
CA ARG A 118 2.72 -0.70 16.22
C ARG A 118 1.51 -1.40 16.84
N GLY A 119 0.87 -0.76 17.82
CA GLY A 119 -0.34 -1.24 18.49
C GLY A 119 -1.64 -0.60 18.00
N GLN A 120 -2.50 -1.37 17.31
CA GLN A 120 -3.76 -0.84 16.72
C GLN A 120 -5.01 -0.92 17.62
N GLN A 121 -5.05 -1.84 18.58
CA GLN A 121 -6.32 -2.23 19.25
C GLN A 121 -6.26 -2.11 20.78
N GLY A 122 -5.21 -1.54 21.37
CA GLY A 122 -5.02 -1.34 22.83
C GLY A 122 -5.44 -2.52 23.72
N ILE A 123 -5.11 -3.73 23.26
CA ILE A 123 -5.30 -5.00 23.98
C ILE A 123 -3.95 -5.52 24.50
N GLY A 124 -2.86 -5.17 23.82
CA GLY A 124 -1.55 -5.84 23.91
C GLY A 124 -1.04 -6.13 25.32
N ILE A 125 -0.63 -5.09 26.05
CA ILE A 125 0.00 -5.28 27.35
C ILE A 125 -1.00 -5.75 28.43
N SER A 126 -2.25 -5.28 28.38
CA SER A 126 -3.33 -5.72 29.26
C SER A 126 -3.64 -7.21 29.10
N ALA A 127 -3.51 -7.75 27.88
CA ALA A 127 -3.63 -9.19 27.62
C ALA A 127 -2.49 -10.00 28.26
N ALA A 128 -1.26 -9.48 28.23
CA ALA A 128 -0.13 -10.13 28.92
C ALA A 128 -0.32 -10.11 30.45
N VAL A 129 -0.83 -9.01 31.00
CA VAL A 129 -1.20 -8.91 32.42
C VAL A 129 -2.29 -9.92 32.77
N LEU A 130 -3.38 -9.97 32.00
CA LEU A 130 -4.47 -10.93 32.19
C LEU A 130 -3.97 -12.38 32.13
N TYR A 131 -3.15 -12.72 31.13
CA TYR A 131 -2.57 -14.06 31.02
C TYR A 131 -1.68 -14.42 32.21
N SER A 132 -0.87 -13.47 32.68
CA SER A 132 -0.02 -13.66 33.86
C SER A 132 -0.86 -13.92 35.12
N GLN A 133 -1.94 -13.16 35.32
CA GLN A 133 -2.89 -13.35 36.42
C GLN A 133 -3.59 -14.70 36.35
N LEU A 134 -4.07 -15.11 35.18
CA LEU A 134 -4.78 -16.39 35.00
C LEU A 134 -3.89 -17.61 35.24
N THR A 135 -2.59 -17.50 34.96
CA THR A 135 -1.66 -18.63 35.05
C THR A 135 -0.89 -18.69 36.37
N SER A 136 -0.43 -17.56 36.90
CA SER A 136 0.33 -17.51 38.15
C SER A 136 -0.48 -17.07 39.37
N GLY A 137 -1.61 -16.40 39.15
CA GLY A 137 -2.41 -15.77 40.22
C GLY A 137 -1.73 -14.57 40.87
N LYS A 138 -0.59 -14.11 40.36
CA LYS A 138 0.16 -12.98 40.93
C LYS A 138 -0.20 -11.67 40.24
N PRO A 139 -0.20 -10.54 40.96
CA PRO A 139 -0.41 -9.23 40.36
C PRO A 139 0.77 -8.83 39.46
N ALA A 140 0.49 -8.02 38.44
CA ALA A 140 1.51 -7.34 37.66
C ALA A 140 2.13 -6.22 38.49
N LYS A 141 3.46 -6.18 38.55
CA LYS A 141 4.20 -5.15 39.29
C LYS A 141 4.70 -4.11 38.32
N ILE A 142 4.30 -2.86 38.53
CA ILE A 142 4.63 -1.77 37.62
C ILE A 142 5.31 -0.67 38.42
N THR A 143 6.51 -0.29 38.01
CA THR A 143 7.22 0.89 38.52
C THR A 143 7.30 1.91 37.41
N SER A 144 6.85 3.14 37.64
CA SER A 144 6.94 4.20 36.63
C SER A 144 7.36 5.53 37.24
N ARG A 145 8.19 6.27 36.53
CA ARG A 145 8.65 7.60 36.92
C ARG A 145 8.48 8.55 35.76
N THR A 146 7.67 9.59 35.96
CA THR A 146 7.51 10.64 34.96
C THR A 146 8.70 11.59 34.93
N GLN A 147 8.98 12.16 33.76
CA GLN A 147 10.07 13.13 33.60
C GLN A 147 9.89 14.32 34.57
N GLY A 148 10.95 14.61 35.35
CA GLY A 148 10.94 15.66 36.36
C GLY A 148 10.38 15.28 37.73
N SER A 149 9.82 14.07 37.90
CA SER A 149 9.41 13.57 39.21
C SER A 149 10.62 13.19 40.08
N ALA A 150 10.55 13.48 41.38
CA ALA A 150 11.58 13.09 42.34
C ALA A 150 11.51 11.59 42.67
N ASP A 151 10.30 11.06 42.80
CA ASP A 151 10.02 9.68 43.23
C ASP A 151 9.34 8.89 42.10
N ALA A 152 9.60 7.59 42.06
CA ALA A 152 8.89 6.65 41.21
C ALA A 152 7.62 6.15 41.94
N GLN A 153 6.60 5.77 41.17
CA GLN A 153 5.40 5.12 41.71
C GLN A 153 5.48 3.61 41.47
N TYR A 154 5.10 2.82 42.47
CA TYR A 154 5.02 1.37 42.42
C TYR A 154 3.57 0.92 42.58
N TYR A 155 3.10 0.06 41.68
CA TYR A 155 1.76 -0.52 41.69
C TYR A 155 1.81 -2.04 41.59
N GLU A 156 0.90 -2.69 42.31
CA GLU A 156 0.54 -4.09 42.07
C GLU A 156 -0.90 -4.16 41.56
N LEU A 157 -1.06 -4.54 40.30
CA LEU A 157 -2.31 -4.46 39.55
C LEU A 157 -2.84 -5.83 39.15
N ILE A 158 -4.16 -5.98 39.25
CA ILE A 158 -4.96 -7.13 38.83
C ILE A 158 -6.08 -6.61 37.90
N VAL A 159 -6.50 -7.40 36.93
CA VAL A 159 -7.65 -7.12 36.06
C VAL A 159 -8.89 -7.77 36.66
N ASP A 160 -9.93 -6.98 36.92
CA ASP A 160 -11.27 -7.51 37.18
C ASP A 160 -11.87 -7.97 35.85
N THR A 161 -12.05 -9.29 35.70
CA THR A 161 -12.57 -9.85 34.44
C THR A 161 -14.07 -9.73 34.28
N ASP A 162 -14.83 -9.45 35.35
CA ASP A 162 -16.28 -9.27 35.27
C ASP A 162 -16.60 -7.83 34.82
N GLU A 163 -15.88 -6.83 35.33
CA GLU A 163 -16.13 -5.42 35.02
C GLU A 163 -15.22 -4.83 33.93
N ASN A 164 -14.11 -5.51 33.56
CA ASN A 164 -13.04 -4.96 32.71
C ASN A 164 -12.48 -3.64 33.25
N GLU A 165 -12.19 -3.63 34.56
CA GLU A 165 -11.59 -2.50 35.26
C GLU A 165 -10.34 -2.95 36.05
N PRO A 166 -9.35 -2.05 36.25
CA PRO A 166 -8.17 -2.36 37.03
C PRO A 166 -8.45 -2.36 38.54
N GLU A 167 -7.99 -3.40 39.24
CA GLU A 167 -7.94 -3.46 40.70
C GLU A 167 -6.50 -3.25 41.18
N ILE A 168 -6.29 -2.23 42.02
CA ILE A 168 -4.99 -1.89 42.58
C ILE A 168 -4.87 -2.46 43.98
N SER A 169 -3.93 -3.38 44.17
CA SER A 169 -3.66 -4.02 45.47
C SER A 169 -2.61 -3.28 46.29
N VAL A 170 -1.64 -2.63 45.63
CA VAL A 170 -0.59 -1.79 46.25
C VAL A 170 -0.40 -0.52 45.42
N ASP A 171 -0.26 0.62 46.10
CA ASP A 171 0.06 1.94 45.54
C ASP A 171 0.99 2.66 46.52
N GLU A 172 2.28 2.70 46.20
CA GLU A 172 3.29 3.36 47.04
C GLU A 172 4.38 4.05 46.22
N GLN A 173 5.11 4.96 46.87
CA GLN A 173 6.26 5.62 46.27
C GLN A 173 7.52 4.78 46.50
N THR A 174 8.36 4.68 45.48
CA THR A 174 9.62 3.95 45.54
C THR A 174 10.77 4.75 44.90
N THR A 175 11.99 4.36 45.22
CA THR A 175 13.20 4.88 44.57
C THR A 175 13.57 3.99 43.40
N TRP A 176 13.92 4.59 42.27
CA TRP A 176 14.36 3.89 41.09
C TRP A 176 15.50 4.66 40.41
N ASP A 177 16.51 3.95 39.92
CA ASP A 177 17.76 4.54 39.43
C ASP A 177 17.57 5.29 38.10
N ARG A 178 16.59 4.91 37.27
CA ARG A 178 16.29 5.64 36.04
C ARG A 178 15.62 6.99 36.34
N PRO A 179 15.97 8.05 35.58
CA PRO A 179 15.39 9.39 35.76
C PRO A 179 13.93 9.46 35.30
N HIS A 180 13.54 8.65 34.33
CA HIS A 180 12.18 8.49 33.81
C HIS A 180 12.07 7.13 33.10
N GLY A 181 10.84 6.66 32.92
CA GLY A 181 10.53 5.42 32.20
C GLY A 181 9.50 4.56 32.92
N THR A 182 9.27 3.37 32.39
CA THR A 182 8.40 2.37 33.01
C THR A 182 9.11 1.02 33.09
N ARG A 183 8.84 0.28 34.16
CA ARG A 183 9.28 -1.09 34.39
C ARG A 183 8.06 -1.94 34.72
N ILE A 184 7.81 -2.96 33.91
CA ILE A 184 6.78 -3.97 34.16
C ILE A 184 7.42 -5.31 34.50
N GLU A 185 6.92 -5.95 35.56
CA GLU A 185 7.31 -7.29 35.99
C GLU A 185 6.05 -8.16 36.12
N ILE A 186 5.99 -9.22 35.33
CA ILE A 186 4.88 -10.18 35.31
C ILE A 186 5.42 -11.62 35.44
N GLU A 187 4.70 -12.44 36.19
CA GLU A 187 4.99 -13.87 36.35
C GLU A 187 3.91 -14.70 35.68
N MET A 188 4.29 -15.62 34.80
CA MET A 188 3.34 -16.43 34.05
C MET A 188 3.82 -17.87 33.88
N GLU A 189 2.89 -18.79 33.64
CA GLU A 189 3.21 -20.14 33.21
C GLU A 189 3.72 -20.11 31.77
N ALA A 190 5.02 -20.34 31.58
CA ALA A 190 5.69 -20.25 30.29
C ALA A 190 6.82 -21.28 30.17
N ASN A 191 7.40 -21.39 28.98
CA ASN A 191 8.61 -22.19 28.77
C ASN A 191 9.45 -21.66 27.60
N MET A 192 10.74 -21.98 27.58
CA MET A 192 11.69 -21.52 26.56
C MET A 192 11.76 -22.41 25.31
N ARG A 193 10.71 -23.20 24.97
CA ARG A 193 10.73 -24.01 23.73
C ARG A 193 10.75 -23.15 22.46
N ALA A 194 10.23 -21.92 22.53
CA ALA A 194 10.24 -20.95 21.45
C ALA A 194 11.42 -19.96 21.53
N ARG A 195 12.57 -20.38 22.12
CA ARG A 195 13.75 -19.51 22.30
C ARG A 195 14.23 -18.88 21.00
N GLN A 196 14.29 -19.66 19.91
CA GLN A 196 14.70 -19.12 18.61
C GLN A 196 13.75 -18.00 18.15
N GLN A 197 12.44 -18.18 18.29
CA GLN A 197 11.47 -17.16 17.89
C GLN A 197 11.57 -15.90 18.75
N LEU A 198 11.89 -16.03 20.04
CA LEU A 198 12.19 -14.89 20.91
C LEU A 198 13.43 -14.13 20.44
N HIS A 199 14.51 -14.85 20.13
CA HIS A 199 15.76 -14.25 19.63
C HIS A 199 15.54 -13.59 18.27
N ASP A 200 14.84 -14.25 17.36
CA ASP A 200 14.45 -13.70 16.05
C ASP A 200 13.63 -12.42 16.24
N TYR A 201 12.64 -12.41 17.15
CA TYR A 201 11.85 -11.20 17.42
C TYR A 201 12.74 -10.03 17.86
N ILE A 202 13.60 -10.22 18.86
CA ILE A 202 14.46 -9.14 19.37
C ILE A 202 15.47 -8.68 18.30
N LYS A 203 16.12 -9.62 17.61
CA LYS A 203 17.06 -9.31 16.52
C LYS A 203 16.37 -8.54 15.40
N HIS A 204 15.21 -9.00 14.93
CA HIS A 204 14.45 -8.32 13.88
C HIS A 204 13.96 -6.94 14.35
N THR A 205 13.58 -6.80 15.61
CA THR A 205 13.22 -5.49 16.20
C THR A 205 14.40 -4.52 16.19
N ALA A 206 15.63 -5.02 16.41
CA ALA A 206 16.84 -4.20 16.33
C ALA A 206 17.21 -3.78 14.89
N VAL A 207 16.90 -4.63 13.89
CA VAL A 207 17.06 -4.30 12.45
C VAL A 207 16.13 -3.17 12.05
N VAL A 208 14.84 -3.29 12.40
CA VAL A 208 13.79 -2.37 11.94
C VAL A 208 13.77 -1.04 12.72
N ASN A 209 14.43 -1.00 13.88
CA ASN A 209 14.59 0.19 14.72
C ASN A 209 16.10 0.46 14.98
N PRO A 210 16.86 0.96 13.99
CA PRO A 210 18.30 1.15 14.11
C PRO A 210 18.70 2.20 15.16
N HIS A 211 17.76 3.08 15.55
CA HIS A 211 17.90 4.08 16.63
C HIS A 211 17.71 3.51 18.04
N ALA A 212 17.17 2.30 18.17
CA ALA A 212 16.91 1.68 19.46
C ALA A 212 18.11 0.87 19.97
N ARG A 213 18.32 0.94 21.29
CA ARG A 213 19.21 0.04 22.02
C ARG A 213 18.36 -0.98 22.76
N ILE A 214 18.60 -2.27 22.52
CA ILE A 214 17.82 -3.36 23.11
C ILE A 214 18.77 -4.36 23.78
N GLU A 215 18.52 -4.68 25.04
CA GLU A 215 19.29 -5.65 25.81
C GLU A 215 18.37 -6.80 26.24
N LEU A 216 18.65 -8.02 25.79
CA LEU A 216 17.93 -9.24 26.18
C LEU A 216 18.81 -10.09 27.08
N LYS A 217 18.38 -10.27 28.32
CA LYS A 217 19.00 -11.17 29.29
C LYS A 217 18.09 -12.35 29.57
N GLU A 218 18.47 -13.52 29.07
CA GLU A 218 17.82 -14.78 29.41
C GLU A 218 18.64 -15.55 30.46
N PRO A 219 18.13 -16.66 31.04
CA PRO A 219 18.82 -17.33 32.16
C PRO A 219 20.26 -17.77 31.88
N ASN A 220 20.61 -18.03 30.61
CA ASN A 220 21.93 -18.54 30.22
C ASN A 220 22.71 -17.62 29.27
N GLU A 221 22.05 -16.69 28.60
CA GLU A 221 22.62 -15.90 27.51
C GLU A 221 22.23 -14.43 27.65
N HIS A 222 23.05 -13.57 27.06
CA HIS A 222 22.89 -12.14 27.11
C HIS A 222 23.22 -11.54 25.76
N PHE A 223 22.24 -10.87 25.17
CA PHE A 223 22.35 -10.24 23.86
C PHE A 223 22.20 -8.73 24.02
N LYS A 224 23.06 -7.99 23.30
CA LYS A 224 23.05 -6.53 23.27
C LYS A 224 23.01 -6.08 21.83
N PHE A 225 22.03 -5.23 21.52
CA PHE A 225 21.81 -4.65 20.21
C PHE A 225 21.95 -3.14 20.37
N GLU A 226 23.12 -2.59 20.02
CA GLU A 226 23.44 -1.17 20.20
C GLU A 226 22.87 -0.32 19.04
N ARG A 227 22.44 0.92 19.31
CA ARG A 227 21.94 1.79 18.23
C ARG A 227 23.05 2.23 17.28
N VAL A 228 22.69 2.45 16.01
CA VAL A 228 23.63 2.90 14.96
C VAL A 228 23.28 4.27 14.37
N THR A 229 22.11 4.79 14.72
CA THR A 229 21.66 6.14 14.34
C THR A 229 21.00 6.83 15.53
N ASP A 230 21.08 8.16 15.55
CA ASP A 230 20.33 9.00 16.49
C ASP A 230 19.11 9.66 15.80
N GLN A 231 18.84 9.29 14.55
CA GLN A 231 17.65 9.75 13.82
C GLN A 231 16.43 8.97 14.30
N LEU A 232 15.49 9.70 14.91
CA LEU A 232 14.18 9.16 15.22
C LEU A 232 13.30 9.11 13.96
N PRO A 233 12.33 8.19 13.94
CA PRO A 233 11.24 8.23 12.98
C PRO A 233 10.53 9.58 12.86
N ASP A 234 10.03 9.88 11.66
CA ASP A 234 9.15 11.02 11.46
C ASP A 234 7.83 10.85 12.24
N GLU A 235 7.35 11.94 12.85
CA GLU A 235 6.06 11.99 13.52
C GLU A 235 4.91 11.82 12.50
N THR A 236 3.91 11.02 12.86
CA THR A 236 2.72 10.82 12.05
C THR A 236 1.64 11.85 12.36
N GLU A 237 0.84 12.20 11.36
CA GLU A 237 -0.36 13.02 11.52
C GLU A 237 -1.62 12.17 11.32
N GLU A 238 -2.59 12.31 12.23
CA GLU A 238 -3.91 11.70 12.07
C GLU A 238 -4.62 12.22 10.81
N ILE A 239 -5.19 11.29 10.03
CA ILE A 239 -5.97 11.63 8.83
C ILE A 239 -7.43 11.22 8.97
N ARG A 240 -8.30 11.95 8.26
CA ARG A 240 -9.70 11.56 8.08
C ARG A 240 -9.81 10.32 7.18
N PRO A 241 -10.88 9.51 7.33
CA PRO A 241 -11.13 8.36 6.45
C PRO A 241 -11.15 8.74 4.97
N HIS A 242 -10.70 7.81 4.12
CA HIS A 242 -10.84 7.91 2.67
C HIS A 242 -12.17 7.30 2.22
N PRO A 243 -12.88 7.89 1.23
CA PRO A 243 -14.19 7.39 0.79
C PRO A 243 -14.18 5.94 0.26
N HIS A 244 -13.10 5.49 -0.39
CA HIS A 244 -12.99 4.10 -0.85
C HIS A 244 -12.80 3.08 0.28
N GLY A 245 -12.45 3.54 1.49
CA GLY A 245 -12.13 2.70 2.64
C GLY A 245 -13.15 2.68 3.75
N VAL A 246 -14.35 3.21 3.48
CA VAL A 246 -15.44 3.18 4.44
C VAL A 246 -16.49 2.15 4.06
N GLU A 247 -17.05 1.53 5.09
CA GLU A 247 -18.19 0.64 4.98
C GLU A 247 -19.47 1.36 5.40
N LEU A 248 -20.62 0.82 4.98
CA LEU A 248 -21.94 1.36 5.30
C LEU A 248 -22.12 1.62 6.80
N GLY A 249 -21.72 0.68 7.66
CA GLY A 249 -21.84 0.85 9.11
C GLY A 249 -21.05 2.02 9.66
N THR A 250 -19.88 2.31 9.07
CA THR A 250 -19.05 3.46 9.43
C THR A 250 -19.67 4.76 8.93
N VAL A 251 -20.15 4.78 7.69
CA VAL A 251 -20.83 5.95 7.11
C VAL A 251 -22.09 6.30 7.91
N LEU A 252 -22.92 5.32 8.30
CA LEU A 252 -24.09 5.56 9.15
C LEU A 252 -23.73 6.20 10.49
N LYS A 253 -22.66 5.72 11.14
CA LYS A 253 -22.16 6.33 12.39
C LYS A 253 -21.68 7.76 12.16
N MET A 254 -20.99 8.02 11.05
CA MET A 254 -20.50 9.36 10.70
C MET A 254 -21.66 10.31 10.36
N LEU A 255 -22.66 9.87 9.61
CA LEU A 255 -23.88 10.62 9.29
C LEU A 255 -24.66 10.98 10.57
N ALA A 256 -24.70 10.08 11.55
CA ALA A 256 -25.37 10.33 12.83
C ALA A 256 -24.58 11.29 13.76
N ALA A 257 -23.26 11.40 13.59
CA ALA A 257 -22.37 12.17 14.46
C ALA A 257 -21.95 13.53 13.89
N THR A 258 -22.03 13.73 12.58
CA THR A 258 -21.58 14.96 11.91
C THR A 258 -22.46 16.17 12.23
N ASP A 259 -21.85 17.35 12.25
CA ASP A 259 -22.56 18.64 12.32
C ASP A 259 -23.05 19.13 10.94
N SER A 260 -22.67 18.45 9.85
CA SER A 260 -23.02 18.88 8.49
C SER A 260 -24.49 18.60 8.16
N HIS A 261 -25.20 19.60 7.62
CA HIS A 261 -26.60 19.43 7.21
C HIS A 261 -26.78 18.85 5.79
N SER A 262 -25.85 19.15 4.88
CA SER A 262 -25.89 18.71 3.48
C SER A 262 -24.88 17.60 3.22
N VAL A 263 -25.21 16.70 2.28
CA VAL A 263 -24.31 15.60 1.87
C VAL A 263 -22.99 16.15 1.32
N SER A 264 -23.03 17.26 0.57
CA SER A 264 -21.82 17.92 0.07
C SER A 264 -20.90 18.41 1.20
N GLY A 265 -21.48 18.97 2.28
CA GLY A 265 -20.71 19.41 3.44
C GLY A 265 -20.13 18.22 4.21
N PHE A 266 -20.93 17.19 4.42
CA PHE A 266 -20.49 15.92 5.02
C PHE A 266 -19.28 15.32 4.29
N LEU A 267 -19.38 15.19 2.96
CA LEU A 267 -18.32 14.63 2.12
C LEU A 267 -17.00 15.41 2.24
N GLN A 268 -17.05 16.75 2.30
CA GLN A 268 -15.84 17.59 2.39
C GLN A 268 -15.24 17.66 3.80
N ASN A 269 -16.08 17.60 4.83
CA ASN A 269 -15.66 17.77 6.22
C ASN A 269 -15.23 16.46 6.88
N GLU A 270 -15.83 15.33 6.52
CA GLU A 270 -15.58 14.06 7.18
C GLU A 270 -14.56 13.17 6.45
N PHE A 271 -14.27 13.44 5.18
CA PHE A 271 -13.36 12.62 4.38
C PHE A 271 -12.10 13.37 3.94
N THR A 272 -11.01 12.63 3.78
CA THR A 272 -9.78 13.15 3.18
C THR A 272 -9.89 13.22 1.66
N ARG A 273 -9.18 14.16 1.03
CA ARG A 273 -9.09 14.35 -0.44
C ARG A 273 -10.41 14.64 -1.17
N VAL A 274 -11.48 14.97 -0.44
CA VAL A 274 -12.76 15.37 -1.03
C VAL A 274 -12.88 16.90 -1.04
N GLY A 275 -12.66 17.51 -2.21
CA GLY A 275 -12.97 18.91 -2.44
C GLY A 275 -14.37 19.10 -3.04
N LYS A 276 -14.77 20.35 -3.31
CA LYS A 276 -16.08 20.68 -3.89
C LYS A 276 -16.40 19.88 -5.16
N LYS A 277 -15.47 19.84 -6.12
CA LYS A 277 -15.65 19.11 -7.39
C LYS A 277 -15.83 17.61 -7.19
N THR A 278 -15.01 17.02 -6.33
CA THR A 278 -15.11 15.59 -6.00
C THR A 278 -16.44 15.28 -5.31
N ALA A 279 -16.87 16.13 -4.38
CA ALA A 279 -18.17 15.99 -3.74
C ALA A 279 -19.32 16.10 -4.74
N GLU A 280 -19.25 17.02 -5.71
CA GLU A 280 -20.21 17.13 -6.81
C GLU A 280 -20.27 15.84 -7.64
N SER A 281 -19.12 15.29 -8.04
CA SER A 281 -19.07 14.01 -8.78
C SER A 281 -19.62 12.83 -7.98
N VAL A 282 -19.34 12.76 -6.67
CA VAL A 282 -19.94 11.73 -5.78
C VAL A 282 -21.46 11.91 -5.70
N ILE A 283 -21.95 13.14 -5.62
CA ILE A 283 -23.39 13.44 -5.58
C ILE A 283 -24.07 13.09 -6.91
N GLU A 284 -23.43 13.34 -8.05
CA GLU A 284 -23.92 12.90 -9.36
C GLU A 284 -24.03 11.38 -9.43
N ALA A 285 -22.98 10.65 -9.01
CA ALA A 285 -23.01 9.20 -8.94
C ALA A 285 -24.05 8.67 -7.93
N PHE A 286 -24.30 9.40 -6.84
CA PHE A 286 -25.36 9.10 -5.88
C PHE A 286 -26.74 9.29 -6.50
N ARG A 287 -26.98 10.39 -7.22
CA ARG A 287 -28.24 10.64 -7.95
C ARG A 287 -28.51 9.53 -8.95
N ASP A 288 -27.51 9.13 -9.73
CA ASP A 288 -27.67 8.04 -10.70
C ASP A 288 -28.14 6.71 -10.07
N ARG A 289 -27.79 6.46 -8.80
CA ARG A 289 -28.13 5.23 -8.06
C ARG A 289 -29.45 5.36 -7.31
N HIS A 290 -29.57 6.40 -6.50
CA HIS A 290 -30.69 6.60 -5.59
C HIS A 290 -31.94 7.08 -6.32
N PHE A 291 -31.72 7.91 -7.33
CA PHE A 291 -32.76 8.58 -8.07
C PHE A 291 -32.89 8.03 -9.49
N GLY A 292 -31.80 7.57 -10.11
CA GLY A 292 -31.79 7.14 -11.51
C GLY A 292 -31.52 8.29 -12.48
N ARG A 293 -31.39 7.95 -13.76
CA ARG A 293 -31.26 8.90 -14.86
C ARG A 293 -32.58 9.00 -15.62
N GLY A 294 -32.83 10.15 -16.25
CA GLY A 294 -33.95 10.33 -17.18
C GLY A 294 -33.55 9.89 -18.60
N MET A 295 -34.38 9.06 -19.23
CA MET A 295 -34.18 8.69 -20.64
C MET A 295 -34.38 9.92 -21.54
N THR A 296 -33.50 10.09 -22.53
CA THR A 296 -33.62 11.17 -23.52
C THR A 296 -34.26 10.67 -24.80
N TRP A 297 -35.21 11.42 -25.35
CA TRP A 297 -35.84 11.12 -26.63
C TRP A 297 -35.49 12.18 -27.68
N PRO A 298 -35.36 11.79 -28.96
CA PRO A 298 -35.02 12.74 -30.03
C PRO A 298 -36.17 13.73 -30.28
N ALA A 299 -35.82 14.96 -30.64
CA ALA A 299 -36.76 15.97 -31.11
C ALA A 299 -37.41 15.58 -32.46
N PRO A 300 -38.65 16.02 -32.75
CA PRO A 300 -39.37 15.68 -33.98
C PRO A 300 -38.59 15.98 -35.25
N ALA A 301 -38.44 14.96 -36.11
CA ALA A 301 -37.74 15.16 -37.38
C ALA A 301 -38.63 15.93 -38.37
N SER A 302 -38.01 16.74 -39.23
CA SER A 302 -38.74 17.50 -40.25
C SER A 302 -39.55 16.57 -41.18
N GLY A 303 -40.88 16.60 -41.05
CA GLY A 303 -41.81 15.79 -41.86
C GLY A 303 -42.50 14.65 -41.10
N GLU A 304 -42.25 14.48 -39.80
CA GLU A 304 -43.09 13.66 -38.91
C GLU A 304 -44.42 14.38 -38.61
N ASP A 305 -45.51 13.63 -38.42
CA ASP A 305 -46.84 14.16 -38.06
C ASP A 305 -46.90 14.43 -36.54
N THR A 306 -45.93 15.20 -36.05
CA THR A 306 -45.67 15.47 -34.63
C THR A 306 -45.41 16.96 -34.46
N ASP A 307 -46.26 17.65 -33.68
CA ASP A 307 -46.22 19.11 -33.54
C ASP A 307 -46.30 19.51 -32.06
N VAL A 308 -45.11 19.63 -31.44
CA VAL A 308 -44.95 20.02 -30.03
C VAL A 308 -45.58 21.40 -29.77
N ALA A 309 -45.46 22.35 -30.70
CA ALA A 309 -46.03 23.67 -30.52
C ALA A 309 -47.57 23.64 -30.52
N ALA A 310 -48.18 22.82 -31.38
CA ALA A 310 -49.63 22.66 -31.42
C ALA A 310 -50.20 22.05 -30.13
N VAL A 311 -49.61 20.96 -29.63
CA VAL A 311 -50.09 20.29 -28.40
C VAL A 311 -49.89 21.15 -27.17
N VAL A 312 -48.77 21.89 -27.08
CA VAL A 312 -48.53 22.83 -25.98
C VAL A 312 -49.51 24.01 -26.05
N THR A 313 -49.81 24.52 -27.24
CA THR A 313 -50.81 25.59 -27.44
C THR A 313 -52.19 25.14 -26.97
N GLU A 314 -52.61 23.91 -27.30
CA GLU A 314 -53.89 23.35 -26.87
C GLU A 314 -53.95 23.18 -25.33
N ALA A 315 -52.88 22.64 -24.74
CA ALA A 315 -52.77 22.42 -23.29
C ALA A 315 -52.77 23.73 -22.47
N THR A 316 -52.39 24.85 -23.09
CA THR A 316 -52.20 26.14 -22.43
C THR A 316 -53.17 27.24 -22.92
N ALA A 317 -54.21 26.86 -23.67
CA ALA A 317 -55.18 27.74 -24.34
C ALA A 317 -56.04 28.66 -23.43
N ASN A 318 -55.83 28.64 -22.11
CA ASN A 318 -56.54 29.49 -21.14
C ASN A 318 -55.94 30.92 -21.01
N LYS A 319 -54.97 31.30 -21.87
CA LYS A 319 -54.25 32.59 -21.87
C LYS A 319 -54.41 33.31 -23.22
N GLY A 320 -53.90 34.53 -23.34
CA GLY A 320 -54.04 35.33 -24.57
C GLY A 320 -53.36 34.64 -25.77
N ALA A 321 -54.04 34.60 -26.93
CA ALA A 321 -53.62 33.82 -28.09
C ALA A 321 -52.16 34.06 -28.52
N ASP A 322 -51.75 35.32 -28.65
CA ASP A 322 -50.39 35.67 -29.10
C ASP A 322 -49.29 35.24 -28.11
N ALA A 323 -49.57 35.29 -26.80
CA ALA A 323 -48.62 34.88 -25.78
C ALA A 323 -48.51 33.36 -25.67
N THR A 324 -49.63 32.65 -25.84
CA THR A 324 -49.65 31.18 -25.87
C THR A 324 -48.90 30.63 -27.08
N GLU A 325 -49.08 31.23 -28.26
CA GLU A 325 -48.40 30.83 -29.49
C GLU A 325 -46.88 31.06 -29.41
N ASN A 326 -46.45 32.21 -28.88
CA ASN A 326 -45.03 32.49 -28.67
C ASN A 326 -44.39 31.51 -27.66
N PHE A 327 -45.06 31.26 -26.53
CA PHE A 327 -44.61 30.32 -25.51
C PHE A 327 -44.43 28.90 -26.07
N ALA A 328 -45.42 28.41 -26.83
CA ALA A 328 -45.36 27.07 -27.42
C ALA A 328 -44.29 26.95 -28.51
N THR A 329 -44.09 28.02 -29.30
CA THR A 329 -43.04 28.07 -30.34
C THR A 329 -41.65 28.05 -29.70
N ALA A 330 -41.42 28.84 -28.65
CA ALA A 330 -40.15 28.87 -27.93
C ALA A 330 -39.77 27.50 -27.34
N ILE A 331 -40.75 26.78 -26.77
CA ILE A 331 -40.55 25.42 -26.25
C ILE A 331 -40.16 24.46 -27.39
N ALA A 332 -40.88 24.49 -28.52
CA ALA A 332 -40.63 23.60 -29.64
C ALA A 332 -39.25 23.88 -30.28
N ASP A 333 -38.89 25.15 -30.46
CA ASP A 333 -37.61 25.57 -31.03
C ASP A 333 -36.43 25.12 -30.14
N GLU A 334 -36.55 25.25 -28.82
CA GLU A 334 -35.48 24.86 -27.88
C GLU A 334 -35.35 23.32 -27.78
N ILE A 335 -36.46 22.58 -27.84
CA ILE A 335 -36.45 21.11 -27.93
C ILE A 335 -35.75 20.65 -29.22
N ASP A 336 -36.05 21.28 -30.36
CA ASP A 336 -35.37 20.99 -31.64
C ASP A 336 -33.88 21.30 -31.57
N ALA A 337 -33.51 22.43 -30.96
CA ALA A 337 -32.11 22.84 -30.77
C ALA A 337 -31.32 21.88 -29.86
N ALA A 338 -31.93 21.38 -28.79
CA ALA A 338 -31.33 20.39 -27.90
C ALA A 338 -31.13 19.03 -28.59
N GLY A 339 -31.97 18.71 -29.58
CA GLY A 339 -31.91 17.50 -30.41
C GLY A 339 -32.33 16.21 -29.69
N ARG A 340 -31.97 16.05 -28.41
CA ARG A 340 -32.50 15.02 -27.50
C ARG A 340 -32.73 15.62 -26.13
N VAL A 341 -33.88 15.35 -25.54
CA VAL A 341 -34.28 15.91 -24.25
C VAL A 341 -34.82 14.82 -23.32
N ALA A 342 -34.50 14.91 -22.03
CA ALA A 342 -35.14 14.18 -20.95
C ALA A 342 -36.30 14.98 -20.34
N TYR A 343 -37.17 14.34 -19.58
CA TYR A 343 -38.35 14.96 -18.97
C TYR A 343 -38.02 16.23 -18.16
N HIS A 344 -36.96 16.19 -17.34
CA HIS A 344 -36.55 17.36 -16.54
C HIS A 344 -35.99 18.50 -17.40
N GLU A 345 -35.32 18.21 -18.51
CA GLU A 345 -34.86 19.23 -19.46
C GLU A 345 -36.05 19.90 -20.14
N VAL A 346 -37.13 19.16 -20.46
CA VAL A 346 -38.38 19.76 -20.94
C VAL A 346 -38.97 20.70 -19.88
N HIS A 347 -38.93 20.33 -18.60
CA HIS A 347 -39.36 21.22 -17.52
C HIS A 347 -38.54 22.52 -17.46
N GLU A 348 -37.21 22.43 -17.57
CA GLU A 348 -36.32 23.59 -17.61
C GLU A 348 -36.59 24.49 -18.83
N ILE A 349 -36.79 23.89 -20.01
CA ILE A 349 -37.14 24.60 -21.25
C ILE A 349 -38.47 25.35 -21.09
N VAL A 350 -39.48 24.69 -20.53
CA VAL A 350 -40.81 25.28 -20.29
C VAL A 350 -40.72 26.43 -19.29
N ASP A 351 -39.94 26.28 -18.22
CA ASP A 351 -39.74 27.37 -17.25
C ASP A 351 -39.03 28.57 -17.87
N ALA A 352 -37.96 28.35 -18.64
CA ALA A 352 -37.24 29.40 -19.34
C ALA A 352 -38.12 30.13 -20.36
N ALA A 353 -38.88 29.38 -21.18
CA ALA A 353 -39.83 29.95 -22.14
C ALA A 353 -40.94 30.76 -21.46
N ALA A 354 -41.38 30.34 -20.27
CA ALA A 354 -42.42 31.04 -19.51
C ALA A 354 -41.90 32.38 -18.97
N GLU A 355 -40.65 32.41 -18.51
CA GLU A 355 -39.97 33.64 -18.08
C GLU A 355 -39.77 34.62 -19.25
N GLU A 356 -39.29 34.13 -20.39
CA GLU A 356 -39.12 34.96 -21.61
C GLU A 356 -40.46 35.54 -22.10
N THR A 357 -41.51 34.73 -22.09
CA THR A 357 -42.85 35.18 -22.51
C THR A 357 -43.43 36.20 -21.52
N GLU A 358 -43.16 36.05 -20.22
CA GLU A 358 -43.54 37.04 -19.22
C GLU A 358 -42.83 38.38 -19.44
N GLU A 359 -41.53 38.36 -19.76
CA GLU A 359 -40.77 39.56 -20.09
C GLU A 359 -41.27 40.26 -21.36
N THR A 360 -41.58 39.49 -22.40
CA THR A 360 -41.93 40.03 -23.73
C THR A 360 -43.40 40.44 -23.85
N HIS A 361 -44.30 39.63 -23.27
CA HIS A 361 -45.76 39.76 -23.42
C HIS A 361 -46.49 40.13 -22.13
N GLY A 362 -45.79 40.28 -21.00
CA GLY A 362 -46.38 40.63 -19.70
C GLY A 362 -47.36 39.59 -19.16
N THR A 363 -47.30 38.36 -19.68
CA THR A 363 -48.25 37.29 -19.36
C THR A 363 -47.55 36.20 -18.55
N THR A 364 -47.94 36.06 -17.28
CA THR A 364 -47.42 35.02 -16.40
C THR A 364 -48.14 33.68 -16.64
N PHE A 365 -47.35 32.65 -16.92
CA PHE A 365 -47.78 31.24 -16.88
C PHE A 365 -47.55 30.68 -15.48
N GLY A 366 -48.63 30.35 -14.78
CA GLY A 366 -48.54 29.77 -13.43
C GLY A 366 -48.13 28.29 -13.47
N THR A 367 -47.74 27.74 -12.31
CA THR A 367 -47.19 26.37 -12.17
C THR A 367 -48.02 25.31 -12.87
N THR A 368 -49.34 25.27 -12.66
CA THR A 368 -50.22 24.29 -13.32
C THR A 368 -50.24 24.39 -14.85
N VAL A 369 -50.08 25.59 -15.40
CA VAL A 369 -50.04 25.76 -16.87
C VAL A 369 -48.70 25.30 -17.43
N ARG A 370 -47.61 25.53 -16.69
CA ARG A 370 -46.28 25.02 -17.04
C ARG A 370 -46.25 23.49 -16.95
N GLU A 371 -46.78 22.90 -15.87
CA GLU A 371 -46.91 21.44 -15.71
C GLU A 371 -47.70 20.82 -16.88
N ASN A 372 -48.84 21.41 -17.27
CA ASN A 372 -49.60 20.93 -18.43
C ASN A 372 -48.81 21.04 -19.75
N ALA A 373 -47.99 22.07 -19.91
CA ALA A 373 -47.14 22.24 -21.09
C ALA A 373 -46.03 21.18 -21.13
N VAL A 374 -45.39 20.90 -19.99
CA VAL A 374 -44.38 19.82 -19.85
C VAL A 374 -45.00 18.47 -20.20
N GLU A 375 -46.15 18.15 -19.62
CA GLU A 375 -46.85 16.89 -19.90
C GLU A 375 -47.24 16.75 -21.37
N ALA A 376 -47.80 17.81 -21.97
CA ALA A 376 -48.19 17.79 -23.38
C ALA A 376 -46.97 17.63 -24.32
N ALA A 377 -45.89 18.36 -24.06
CA ALA A 377 -44.66 18.24 -24.85
C ALA A 377 -44.01 16.86 -24.67
N TRP A 378 -43.99 16.33 -23.44
CA TRP A 378 -43.37 15.03 -23.17
C TRP A 378 -44.14 13.86 -23.78
N LEU A 379 -45.47 13.83 -23.66
CA LEU A 379 -46.30 12.78 -24.26
C LEU A 379 -46.18 12.75 -25.79
N GLU A 380 -45.92 13.90 -26.41
CA GLU A 380 -45.68 14.00 -27.85
C GLU A 380 -44.29 13.45 -28.25
N LEU A 381 -43.28 13.66 -27.41
CA LEU A 381 -41.91 13.15 -27.61
C LEU A 381 -41.77 11.66 -27.28
N ALA A 382 -42.50 11.19 -26.28
CA ALA A 382 -42.44 9.86 -25.72
C ALA A 382 -43.86 9.27 -25.59
N PRO A 383 -44.54 8.99 -26.72
CA PRO A 383 -45.90 8.50 -26.69
C PRO A 383 -46.01 7.19 -25.92
N VAL A 384 -46.88 7.16 -24.91
CA VAL A 384 -47.23 5.96 -24.17
C VAL A 384 -48.12 5.11 -25.07
N ALA A 385 -47.65 3.94 -25.47
CA ALA A 385 -48.46 3.05 -26.26
C ALA A 385 -49.71 2.65 -25.46
N ALA A 386 -50.89 2.83 -26.06
CA ALA A 386 -52.10 2.19 -25.56
C ALA A 386 -51.83 0.68 -25.43
N SER A 387 -52.51 0.01 -24.50
CA SER A 387 -52.32 -1.40 -24.07
C SER A 387 -52.34 -2.50 -25.15
N ASP A 388 -52.31 -2.16 -26.44
CA ASP A 388 -52.11 -3.06 -27.58
C ASP A 388 -50.62 -3.16 -27.93
N VAL A 389 -50.05 -4.34 -27.69
CA VAL A 389 -48.64 -4.66 -27.98
C VAL A 389 -48.31 -4.52 -29.46
N ASP A 390 -49.29 -4.72 -30.34
CA ASP A 390 -49.16 -4.56 -31.81
C ASP A 390 -49.13 -3.08 -32.25
N ALA A 391 -49.49 -2.13 -31.38
CA ALA A 391 -49.42 -0.68 -31.66
C ALA A 391 -48.09 -0.05 -31.20
N VAL A 392 -47.26 -0.79 -30.45
CA VAL A 392 -45.97 -0.31 -29.90
C VAL A 392 -44.89 -0.25 -30.99
N GLU A 393 -44.91 -1.17 -31.96
CA GLU A 393 -43.91 -1.27 -33.04
C GLU A 393 -43.88 -0.02 -33.95
N GLU A 394 -44.98 0.72 -34.03
CA GLU A 394 -45.08 1.96 -34.83
C GLU A 394 -44.80 3.24 -34.02
N THR A 395 -44.40 3.12 -32.74
CA THR A 395 -44.11 4.29 -31.91
C THR A 395 -42.74 4.89 -32.19
N ARG A 396 -42.66 6.21 -32.02
CA ARG A 396 -41.41 6.98 -32.10
C ARG A 396 -40.34 6.45 -31.16
N THR A 397 -40.72 6.02 -29.96
CA THR A 397 -39.82 5.47 -28.94
C THR A 397 -39.26 4.10 -29.37
N ALA A 398 -40.09 3.21 -29.92
CA ALA A 398 -39.63 1.93 -30.48
C ALA A 398 -38.66 2.13 -31.67
N ALA A 399 -38.97 3.06 -32.58
CA ALA A 399 -38.10 3.37 -33.71
C ALA A 399 -36.74 3.95 -33.29
N ASP A 400 -36.71 4.77 -32.23
CA ASP A 400 -35.45 5.27 -31.68
C ASP A 400 -34.63 4.15 -31.02
N LEU A 401 -35.27 3.33 -30.18
CA LEU A 401 -34.64 2.19 -29.53
C LEU A 401 -34.10 1.18 -30.54
N TYR A 402 -34.82 0.88 -31.63
CA TYR A 402 -34.35 0.01 -32.70
C TYR A 402 -33.00 0.47 -33.23
N ARG A 403 -32.86 1.75 -33.54
CA ARG A 403 -31.61 2.31 -34.07
C ARG A 403 -30.46 2.14 -33.08
N ARG A 404 -30.71 2.40 -31.79
CA ARG A 404 -29.70 2.29 -30.72
C ARG A 404 -29.29 0.85 -30.45
N VAL A 405 -30.26 -0.05 -30.37
CA VAL A 405 -29.99 -1.48 -30.20
C VAL A 405 -29.26 -2.02 -31.43
N ASN A 406 -29.64 -1.61 -32.63
CA ASN A 406 -28.95 -2.02 -33.86
C ASN A 406 -27.49 -1.53 -33.90
N ASP A 407 -27.23 -0.31 -33.45
CA ASP A 407 -25.84 0.20 -33.36
C ASP A 407 -25.02 -0.53 -32.27
N ALA A 408 -25.65 -0.86 -31.14
CA ALA A 408 -25.00 -1.55 -30.01
C ALA A 408 -24.80 -3.06 -30.25
N THR A 409 -25.63 -3.68 -31.10
CA THR A 409 -25.56 -5.11 -31.42
C THR A 409 -24.81 -5.32 -32.75
N SER A 410 -23.72 -6.09 -32.73
CA SER A 410 -22.91 -6.34 -33.94
C SER A 410 -23.78 -6.85 -35.12
N SER A 411 -23.36 -6.58 -36.36
CA SER A 411 -24.06 -6.82 -37.64
C SER A 411 -24.43 -8.29 -38.00
N ARG A 412 -24.52 -9.19 -37.03
CA ARG A 412 -24.82 -10.62 -37.20
C ARG A 412 -26.23 -11.01 -36.75
N LYS A 413 -27.02 -10.08 -36.22
CA LYS A 413 -28.41 -10.34 -35.82
C LYS A 413 -29.37 -9.95 -36.95
N ASP A 414 -30.48 -10.67 -37.06
CA ASP A 414 -31.54 -10.39 -38.04
C ASP A 414 -32.28 -9.11 -37.62
N ASP A 415 -32.51 -8.20 -38.57
CA ASP A 415 -33.20 -6.92 -38.34
C ASP A 415 -34.57 -7.14 -37.68
N ALA A 416 -35.29 -8.22 -38.03
CA ALA A 416 -36.59 -8.53 -37.44
C ALA A 416 -36.51 -8.87 -35.94
N VAL A 417 -35.38 -9.44 -35.49
CA VAL A 417 -35.15 -9.77 -34.08
C VAL A 417 -34.82 -8.51 -33.28
N ILE A 418 -34.05 -7.60 -33.87
CA ILE A 418 -33.71 -6.31 -33.24
C ILE A 418 -34.98 -5.45 -33.10
N ASP A 419 -35.83 -5.44 -34.13
CA ASP A 419 -37.11 -4.72 -34.14
C ASP A 419 -38.06 -5.25 -33.06
N ALA A 420 -38.26 -6.56 -32.99
CA ALA A 420 -39.08 -7.19 -31.96
C ALA A 420 -38.54 -6.96 -30.54
N PHE A 421 -37.21 -7.00 -30.35
CA PHE A 421 -36.58 -6.65 -29.08
C PHE A 421 -36.80 -5.17 -28.71
N ALA A 422 -36.61 -4.25 -29.66
CA ALA A 422 -36.78 -2.83 -29.44
C ALA A 422 -38.23 -2.46 -29.09
N GLY A 423 -39.21 -3.05 -29.77
CA GLY A 423 -40.63 -2.88 -29.42
C GLY A 423 -40.96 -3.39 -28.02
N ARG A 424 -40.40 -4.55 -27.60
CA ARG A 424 -40.58 -5.08 -26.24
C ARG A 424 -39.93 -4.20 -25.18
N LEU A 425 -38.76 -3.64 -25.48
CA LEU A 425 -38.07 -2.73 -24.58
C LEU A 425 -38.83 -1.39 -24.48
N ALA A 426 -39.35 -0.86 -25.59
CA ALA A 426 -40.22 0.32 -25.60
C ALA A 426 -41.46 0.10 -24.72
N GLY A 427 -42.08 -1.08 -24.80
CA GLY A 427 -43.18 -1.47 -23.92
C GLY A 427 -42.83 -1.41 -22.43
N LYS A 428 -41.57 -1.65 -22.04
CA LYS A 428 -41.14 -1.53 -20.64
C LYS A 428 -41.05 -0.10 -20.14
N PHE A 429 -40.82 0.88 -21.00
CA PHE A 429 -40.93 2.28 -20.64
C PHE A 429 -42.40 2.74 -20.55
N ALA A 430 -43.28 2.19 -21.40
CA ALA A 430 -44.71 2.52 -21.40
C ALA A 430 -45.52 1.90 -20.25
N ASP A 431 -45.07 0.75 -19.73
CA ASP A 431 -45.72 0.02 -18.62
C ASP A 431 -45.41 0.62 -17.23
N GLU A 432 -44.56 1.64 -17.12
CA GLU A 432 -44.22 2.24 -15.81
C GLU A 432 -45.31 3.19 -15.30
N ASP A 433 -45.57 3.12 -13.98
CA ASP A 433 -46.41 4.10 -13.27
C ASP A 433 -45.83 5.52 -13.32
N ASP A 434 -44.53 5.65 -13.62
CA ASP A 434 -43.80 6.90 -13.78
C ASP A 434 -43.49 7.17 -15.27
N HIS A 435 -44.30 8.00 -15.90
CA HIS A 435 -44.15 8.39 -17.31
C HIS A 435 -42.90 9.23 -17.58
N ARG A 436 -42.12 9.62 -16.56
CA ARG A 436 -40.87 10.41 -16.72
C ARG A 436 -39.69 9.58 -17.25
N HIS A 437 -39.87 8.26 -17.40
CA HIS A 437 -38.87 7.31 -17.91
C HIS A 437 -37.54 7.42 -17.14
N ARG A 438 -37.64 7.45 -15.82
CA ARG A 438 -36.51 7.61 -14.90
C ARG A 438 -36.10 6.26 -14.35
N LEU A 439 -34.92 5.78 -14.72
CA LEU A 439 -34.45 4.44 -14.37
C LEU A 439 -33.08 4.50 -13.69
N THR A 440 -32.89 3.64 -12.69
CA THR A 440 -31.55 3.28 -12.23
C THR A 440 -30.90 2.32 -13.22
N TRP A 441 -29.57 2.18 -13.17
CA TRP A 441 -28.86 1.22 -14.02
C TRP A 441 -29.39 -0.21 -13.82
N ALA A 442 -29.69 -0.59 -12.58
CA ALA A 442 -30.23 -1.91 -12.26
C ALA A 442 -31.63 -2.13 -12.86
N THR A 443 -32.50 -1.10 -12.82
CA THR A 443 -33.83 -1.18 -13.43
C THR A 443 -33.73 -1.27 -14.95
N LEU A 444 -32.90 -0.42 -15.58
CA LEU A 444 -32.65 -0.46 -17.03
C LEU A 444 -32.12 -1.83 -17.46
N ARG A 445 -31.13 -2.36 -16.73
CA ARG A 445 -30.57 -3.69 -16.99
C ARG A 445 -31.65 -4.77 -16.90
N SER A 446 -32.50 -4.71 -15.88
CA SER A 446 -33.63 -5.64 -15.74
C SER A 446 -34.62 -5.54 -16.90
N HIS A 447 -34.85 -4.34 -17.44
CA HIS A 447 -35.72 -4.13 -18.61
C HIS A 447 -35.12 -4.75 -19.87
N VAL A 448 -33.82 -4.53 -20.10
CA VAL A 448 -33.07 -5.15 -21.20
C VAL A 448 -33.10 -6.68 -21.09
N ASP A 449 -32.85 -7.22 -19.89
CA ASP A 449 -32.87 -8.67 -19.65
C ASP A 449 -34.24 -9.27 -19.94
N ARG A 450 -35.32 -8.67 -19.42
CA ARG A 450 -36.69 -9.16 -19.66
C ARG A 450 -37.10 -9.05 -21.12
N ALA A 451 -36.72 -7.97 -21.81
CA ALA A 451 -36.99 -7.81 -23.23
C ALA A 451 -36.23 -8.86 -24.06
N ALA A 452 -34.98 -9.16 -23.68
CA ALA A 452 -34.15 -10.16 -24.30
C ALA A 452 -34.73 -11.57 -24.08
N ASP A 453 -35.08 -11.93 -22.86
CA ASP A 453 -35.69 -13.23 -22.53
C ASP A 453 -36.99 -13.47 -23.31
N LEU A 454 -37.87 -12.45 -23.36
CA LEU A 454 -39.10 -12.52 -24.15
C LEU A 454 -38.85 -12.66 -25.66
N THR A 455 -37.72 -12.15 -26.14
CA THR A 455 -37.30 -12.28 -27.54
C THR A 455 -36.76 -13.67 -27.82
N GLU A 456 -35.96 -14.22 -26.93
CA GLU A 456 -35.48 -15.60 -27.02
C GLU A 456 -36.64 -16.59 -27.01
N ASP A 457 -37.63 -16.39 -26.13
CA ASP A 457 -38.79 -17.27 -25.99
C ASP A 457 -39.72 -17.25 -27.20
N ARG A 458 -39.87 -16.10 -27.88
CA ARG A 458 -40.84 -15.94 -28.98
C ARG A 458 -40.23 -16.12 -30.37
N ASP A 459 -38.98 -15.72 -30.56
CA ASP A 459 -38.34 -15.63 -31.88
C ASP A 459 -37.20 -16.65 -32.06
N ASP A 460 -37.02 -17.57 -31.10
CA ASP A 460 -36.06 -18.69 -31.12
C ASP A 460 -34.61 -18.26 -31.45
N THR A 461 -34.24 -17.04 -31.04
CA THR A 461 -32.94 -16.41 -31.32
C THR A 461 -32.29 -15.95 -30.03
N SER A 462 -31.06 -16.40 -29.76
CA SER A 462 -30.36 -16.07 -28.52
C SER A 462 -29.87 -14.62 -28.45
N PHE A 463 -30.02 -14.02 -27.26
CA PHE A 463 -29.56 -12.70 -26.92
C PHE A 463 -28.49 -12.78 -25.81
N GLY A 464 -27.26 -13.07 -26.21
CA GLY A 464 -26.15 -13.30 -25.28
C GLY A 464 -25.80 -12.11 -24.38
N GLU A 465 -25.16 -12.41 -23.26
CA GLU A 465 -24.84 -11.47 -22.17
C GLU A 465 -24.13 -10.18 -22.64
N THR A 466 -23.10 -10.30 -23.50
CA THR A 466 -22.38 -9.14 -24.04
C THR A 466 -23.28 -8.20 -24.84
N ALA A 467 -24.29 -8.73 -25.55
CA ALA A 467 -25.23 -7.88 -26.29
C ALA A 467 -26.16 -7.13 -25.32
N ARG A 468 -26.57 -7.78 -24.23
CA ARG A 468 -27.39 -7.15 -23.17
C ARG A 468 -26.62 -6.04 -22.47
N GLU A 469 -25.35 -6.29 -22.15
CA GLU A 469 -24.43 -5.31 -21.56
C GLU A 469 -24.23 -4.10 -22.48
N ASN A 470 -23.86 -4.33 -23.74
CA ASN A 470 -23.67 -3.26 -24.72
C ASN A 470 -24.93 -2.40 -24.92
N VAL A 471 -26.12 -3.03 -24.99
CA VAL A 471 -27.39 -2.29 -25.12
C VAL A 471 -27.66 -1.46 -23.86
N THR A 472 -27.42 -2.04 -22.68
CA THR A 472 -27.58 -1.31 -21.41
C THR A 472 -26.65 -0.11 -21.35
N ASP A 473 -25.38 -0.27 -21.72
CA ASP A 473 -24.39 0.81 -21.70
C ASP A 473 -24.68 1.91 -22.73
N GLU A 474 -25.08 1.55 -23.96
CA GLU A 474 -25.49 2.50 -25.00
C GLU A 474 -26.68 3.35 -24.51
N LEU A 475 -27.71 2.69 -23.96
CA LEU A 475 -28.89 3.40 -23.45
C LEU A 475 -28.52 4.25 -22.23
N TRP A 476 -27.76 3.72 -21.28
CA TRP A 476 -27.32 4.44 -20.08
C TRP A 476 -26.48 5.68 -20.42
N GLY A 477 -25.66 5.62 -21.47
CA GLY A 477 -24.90 6.75 -22.00
C GLY A 477 -25.77 7.85 -22.63
N LEU A 478 -26.97 7.51 -23.11
CA LEU A 478 -27.94 8.48 -23.61
C LEU A 478 -28.71 9.16 -22.48
N MET A 479 -28.98 8.46 -21.38
CA MET A 479 -29.72 9.01 -20.25
C MET A 479 -28.97 10.17 -19.55
N ARG A 480 -29.71 11.05 -18.88
CA ARG A 480 -29.19 12.22 -18.15
C ARG A 480 -29.41 12.11 -16.66
N THR A 481 -28.40 12.43 -15.86
CA THR A 481 -28.51 12.52 -14.39
C THR A 481 -29.55 13.54 -14.01
N VAL A 482 -30.49 13.15 -13.15
CA VAL A 482 -31.59 14.02 -12.73
C VAL A 482 -31.10 15.12 -11.76
N PRO A 483 -31.73 16.31 -11.78
CA PRO A 483 -31.27 17.46 -10.99
C PRO A 483 -31.69 17.40 -9.51
N ASP A 484 -32.45 16.37 -9.09
CA ASP A 484 -32.96 16.19 -7.73
C ASP A 484 -31.87 16.42 -6.65
N ASP A 485 -32.18 17.24 -5.65
CA ASP A 485 -31.27 17.47 -4.54
C ASP A 485 -31.12 16.20 -3.68
N PRO A 486 -29.89 15.85 -3.24
CA PRO A 486 -29.71 14.75 -2.31
C PRO A 486 -30.45 15.06 -0.99
N PRO A 487 -30.95 14.02 -0.29
CA PRO A 487 -31.62 14.19 0.99
C PRO A 487 -30.70 14.84 2.03
N LEU A 488 -31.30 15.39 3.08
CA LEU A 488 -30.50 15.94 4.18
C LEU A 488 -29.75 14.83 4.91
N VAL A 489 -28.60 15.15 5.49
CA VAL A 489 -27.77 14.17 6.23
C VAL A 489 -28.56 13.42 7.29
N ARG A 490 -29.44 14.12 8.02
CA ARG A 490 -30.32 13.51 9.04
C ARG A 490 -31.32 12.49 8.48
N GLU A 491 -31.77 12.69 7.24
CA GLU A 491 -32.71 11.78 6.58
C GLU A 491 -31.94 10.56 6.06
N LEU A 492 -30.74 10.78 5.52
CA LEU A 492 -29.86 9.71 5.06
C LEU A 492 -29.32 8.85 6.21
N ALA A 493 -29.15 9.40 7.42
CA ALA A 493 -28.71 8.66 8.59
C ALA A 493 -29.72 7.57 9.02
N ASP A 494 -31.02 7.82 8.78
CA ASP A 494 -32.10 6.88 9.10
C ASP A 494 -32.48 5.99 7.90
N ASP A 495 -31.98 6.30 6.69
CA ASP A 495 -32.20 5.54 5.46
C ASP A 495 -30.97 4.68 5.09
N ARG A 496 -31.10 3.37 5.33
CA ARG A 496 -30.02 2.42 5.03
C ARG A 496 -29.77 2.23 3.54
N ASP A 497 -30.82 2.32 2.72
CA ASP A 497 -30.70 2.09 1.28
C ASP A 497 -30.02 3.31 0.64
N GLY A 498 -30.47 4.53 0.98
CA GLY A 498 -29.80 5.76 0.57
C GLY A 498 -28.36 5.86 1.07
N ALA A 499 -28.07 5.48 2.32
CA ALA A 499 -26.69 5.46 2.81
C ALA A 499 -25.82 4.42 2.04
N SER A 500 -26.40 3.29 1.64
CA SER A 500 -25.75 2.30 0.79
C SER A 500 -25.45 2.86 -0.60
N ASP A 501 -26.40 3.56 -1.20
CA ASP A 501 -26.20 4.24 -2.49
C ASP A 501 -25.08 5.27 -2.42
N LEU A 502 -24.97 6.03 -1.30
CA LEU A 502 -23.90 6.99 -1.09
C LEU A 502 -22.53 6.30 -0.99
N VAL A 503 -22.44 5.17 -0.29
CA VAL A 503 -21.20 4.38 -0.19
C VAL A 503 -20.76 3.86 -1.56
N GLU A 504 -21.68 3.32 -2.34
CA GLU A 504 -21.38 2.84 -3.70
C GLU A 504 -21.03 3.99 -4.66
N ALA A 505 -21.66 5.15 -4.51
CA ALA A 505 -21.29 6.36 -5.24
C ALA A 505 -19.86 6.83 -4.93
N MET A 506 -19.46 6.79 -3.66
CA MET A 506 -18.09 7.08 -3.25
C MET A 506 -17.09 6.10 -3.86
N ARG A 507 -17.41 4.80 -3.91
CA ARG A 507 -16.55 3.75 -4.48
C ARG A 507 -16.39 3.86 -5.99
N SER A 508 -17.44 4.24 -6.72
CA SER A 508 -17.37 4.38 -8.18
C SER A 508 -16.75 5.70 -8.66
N THR A 509 -16.55 6.67 -7.77
CA THR A 509 -15.96 7.96 -8.13
C THR A 509 -14.44 7.89 -8.04
N ASP A 510 -13.74 8.45 -9.03
CA ASP A 510 -12.28 8.58 -8.99
C ASP A 510 -11.86 9.68 -8.00
N ILE A 511 -11.11 9.29 -6.97
CA ILE A 511 -10.72 10.16 -5.85
C ILE A 511 -9.22 10.03 -5.65
N MET A 512 -8.57 11.17 -5.45
CA MET A 512 -7.13 11.24 -5.24
C MET A 512 -6.72 10.45 -3.98
N ALA A 513 -5.62 9.73 -4.08
CA ALA A 513 -5.06 8.95 -2.98
C ALA A 513 -4.89 9.75 -1.67
N PRO A 514 -5.13 9.13 -0.51
CA PRO A 514 -4.92 9.72 0.81
C PRO A 514 -3.49 10.28 0.98
N PRO A 515 -3.32 11.31 1.83
CA PRO A 515 -2.01 11.86 2.13
C PRO A 515 -1.15 10.86 2.91
N THR A 516 0.17 10.91 2.69
CA THR A 516 1.15 9.96 3.25
C THR A 516 1.73 10.38 4.60
N ARG A 517 1.41 11.58 5.11
CA ARG A 517 1.90 12.09 6.40
C ARG A 517 1.41 11.30 7.62
N CYS A 518 0.40 10.44 7.43
CA CYS A 518 -0.05 9.49 8.44
C CYS A 518 0.84 8.25 8.55
N LEU A 519 1.83 8.12 7.68
CA LEU A 519 2.80 7.02 7.65
C LEU A 519 4.19 7.54 8.01
N SER A 520 4.92 6.71 8.73
CA SER A 520 6.33 6.84 9.11
C SER A 520 7.07 5.60 8.55
N PRO A 521 7.47 5.63 7.26
CA PRO A 521 8.31 4.57 6.68
C PRO A 521 9.69 4.52 7.38
N ILE A 522 10.46 3.45 7.18
CA ILE A 522 11.80 3.35 7.77
C ILE A 522 12.80 4.14 6.92
N THR A 523 12.63 4.16 5.60
CA THR A 523 13.56 4.61 4.55
C THR A 523 14.62 3.58 4.18
N ASP A 524 15.09 3.65 2.93
CA ASP A 524 16.12 2.78 2.35
C ASP A 524 17.46 2.90 3.09
N GLU A 525 17.89 4.12 3.41
CA GLU A 525 19.12 4.38 4.16
C GLU A 525 19.12 3.71 5.54
N LEU A 526 18.01 3.83 6.29
CA LEU A 526 17.87 3.24 7.62
C LEU A 526 17.69 1.71 7.57
N ILE A 527 17.04 1.17 6.54
CA ILE A 527 16.97 -0.29 6.31
C ILE A 527 18.38 -0.85 6.08
N GLU A 528 19.19 -0.21 5.24
CA GLU A 528 20.57 -0.63 5.04
C GLU A 528 21.39 -0.55 6.33
N ALA A 529 21.24 0.51 7.12
CA ALA A 529 21.92 0.66 8.40
C ALA A 529 21.52 -0.46 9.38
N GLY A 530 20.24 -0.79 9.45
CA GLY A 530 19.71 -1.89 10.27
C GLY A 530 20.21 -3.27 9.83
N LEU A 531 20.28 -3.52 8.52
CA LEU A 531 20.82 -4.77 7.98
C LEU A 531 22.34 -4.89 8.23
N LYS A 532 23.11 -3.83 7.99
CA LYS A 532 24.57 -3.78 8.25
C LYS A 532 24.92 -3.99 9.72
N LYS A 533 24.04 -3.52 10.62
CA LYS A 533 24.19 -3.67 12.07
C LYS A 533 24.10 -5.12 12.53
N GLU A 534 23.18 -5.90 11.96
CA GLU A 534 22.77 -7.20 12.50
C GLU A 534 23.16 -8.42 11.65
N PHE A 535 23.57 -8.19 10.40
CA PHE A 535 23.99 -9.22 9.46
C PHE A 535 25.32 -8.81 8.83
N ASP A 536 26.35 -9.65 8.98
CA ASP A 536 27.64 -9.47 8.31
C ASP A 536 27.57 -10.03 6.88
N ALA A 537 27.46 -9.14 5.90
CA ALA A 537 27.27 -9.45 4.50
C ALA A 537 28.19 -8.60 3.61
N ASP A 538 28.53 -9.12 2.42
CA ASP A 538 29.40 -8.43 1.47
C ASP A 538 28.67 -7.29 0.72
N PHE A 539 27.34 -7.33 0.71
CA PHE A 539 26.50 -6.45 -0.10
C PHE A 539 25.15 -6.19 0.58
N TYR A 540 24.68 -4.94 0.46
CA TYR A 540 23.39 -4.48 0.96
C TYR A 540 22.73 -3.61 -0.11
N ALA A 541 21.42 -3.69 -0.23
CA ALA A 541 20.59 -2.78 -1.02
C ALA A 541 19.21 -2.66 -0.38
N ALA A 542 18.61 -1.49 -0.44
CA ALA A 542 17.23 -1.26 -0.01
C ALA A 542 16.46 -0.42 -1.03
N ALA A 543 15.14 -0.50 -0.97
CA ALA A 543 14.22 0.29 -1.78
C ALA A 543 12.98 0.65 -0.97
N THR A 544 12.60 1.92 -1.02
CA THR A 544 11.36 2.45 -0.43
C THR A 544 10.46 2.92 -1.56
N ARG A 545 9.25 2.37 -1.66
CA ARG A 545 8.30 2.70 -2.72
C ARG A 545 7.46 3.92 -2.36
N ASP A 546 6.87 4.54 -3.38
CA ASP A 546 5.82 5.53 -3.18
C ASP A 546 4.60 4.90 -2.50
N ALA A 547 3.80 5.69 -1.80
CA ALA A 547 2.64 5.17 -1.11
C ALA A 547 1.54 4.72 -2.09
N GLY A 548 1.07 3.49 -1.90
CA GLY A 548 -0.14 2.95 -2.50
C GLY A 548 -1.37 3.16 -1.62
N VAL A 549 -2.52 2.68 -2.10
CA VAL A 549 -3.80 2.74 -1.38
C VAL A 549 -4.45 1.36 -1.45
N SER A 550 -4.87 0.83 -0.31
CA SER A 550 -5.60 -0.43 -0.24
C SER A 550 -6.80 -0.25 0.67
N GLY A 551 -8.00 -0.51 0.17
CA GLY A 551 -9.24 -0.32 0.95
C GLY A 551 -9.34 1.07 1.56
N GLY A 552 -8.89 2.12 0.85
CA GLY A 552 -8.84 3.51 1.31
C GLY A 552 -7.80 3.85 2.39
N ASP A 553 -7.02 2.89 2.86
CA ASP A 553 -5.91 3.13 3.78
C ASP A 553 -4.60 3.29 2.96
N PRO A 554 -3.84 4.38 3.15
CA PRO A 554 -2.54 4.54 2.51
C PRO A 554 -1.56 3.51 3.08
N PHE A 555 -0.70 2.97 2.22
CA PHE A 555 0.37 2.09 2.66
C PHE A 555 1.67 2.34 1.88
N VAL A 556 2.81 2.06 2.51
CA VAL A 556 4.15 2.10 1.90
C VAL A 556 4.79 0.73 2.06
N VAL A 557 5.49 0.28 1.02
CA VAL A 557 6.24 -0.97 1.05
C VAL A 557 7.72 -0.69 0.86
N GLU A 558 8.53 -1.35 1.69
CA GLU A 558 9.98 -1.23 1.67
C GLU A 558 10.59 -2.62 1.62
N ALA A 559 11.69 -2.76 0.86
CA ALA A 559 12.41 -4.02 0.75
C ALA A 559 13.91 -3.79 0.96
N GLY A 560 14.56 -4.75 1.61
CA GLY A 560 16.00 -4.77 1.84
C GLY A 560 16.59 -6.14 1.51
N ILE A 561 17.79 -6.16 0.95
CA ILE A 561 18.53 -7.39 0.62
C ILE A 561 19.94 -7.27 1.18
N ALA A 562 20.37 -8.27 1.96
CA ALA A 562 21.77 -8.47 2.32
C ALA A 562 22.27 -9.79 1.69
N TYR A 563 23.51 -9.82 1.19
CA TYR A 563 24.06 -10.98 0.48
C TYR A 563 25.55 -11.21 0.79
N GLY A 564 25.93 -12.48 0.99
CA GLY A 564 27.32 -12.91 1.16
C GLY A 564 27.81 -12.81 2.62
N GLY A 565 29.11 -12.61 2.81
CA GLY A 565 29.74 -12.50 4.14
C GLY A 565 29.63 -13.79 4.96
N GLU A 566 29.20 -13.67 6.22
CA GLU A 566 29.01 -14.79 7.16
C GLU A 566 27.61 -15.42 7.07
N LEU A 567 26.77 -14.99 6.13
CA LEU A 567 25.45 -15.57 5.93
C LEU A 567 25.53 -17.03 5.47
N ASP A 568 24.57 -17.85 5.93
CA ASP A 568 24.52 -19.27 5.63
C ASP A 568 24.32 -19.53 4.12
N ALA A 569 25.34 -20.12 3.49
CA ALA A 569 25.31 -20.41 2.05
C ALA A 569 24.47 -21.67 1.71
N GLU A 570 24.16 -22.50 2.70
CA GLU A 570 23.38 -23.72 2.54
C GLU A 570 21.95 -23.52 3.02
N GLY A 571 20.98 -23.72 2.13
CA GLY A 571 19.54 -23.64 2.46
C GLY A 571 18.82 -22.50 1.76
N SER A 572 17.58 -22.29 2.17
CA SER A 572 16.73 -21.21 1.67
C SER A 572 17.12 -19.89 2.31
N VAL A 573 16.96 -18.80 1.56
CA VAL A 573 17.17 -17.43 2.06
C VAL A 573 16.30 -17.15 3.30
N ASP A 574 16.82 -16.31 4.18
CA ASP A 574 16.09 -15.84 5.35
C ASP A 574 15.18 -14.67 4.98
N VAL A 575 13.88 -14.84 5.24
CA VAL A 575 12.87 -13.81 4.96
C VAL A 575 12.42 -13.13 6.25
N LEU A 576 12.80 -11.86 6.42
CA LEU A 576 12.29 -11.01 7.50
C LEU A 576 11.05 -10.27 7.04
N ARG A 577 10.00 -10.36 7.83
CA ARG A 577 8.70 -9.76 7.54
C ARG A 577 8.33 -8.78 8.63
N PHE A 578 7.93 -7.59 8.23
CA PHE A 578 7.57 -6.52 9.14
C PHE A 578 6.24 -5.88 8.73
N ALA A 579 5.43 -5.52 9.72
CA ALA A 579 4.24 -4.71 9.55
C ALA A 579 4.28 -3.57 10.57
N ASN A 580 4.17 -2.32 10.13
CA ASN A 580 4.26 -1.13 11.00
C ASN A 580 5.44 -1.18 11.98
N ARG A 581 6.64 -1.54 11.50
CA ARG A 581 7.87 -1.75 12.29
C ARG A 581 7.81 -2.86 13.36
N VAL A 582 6.82 -3.74 13.30
CA VAL A 582 6.68 -4.91 14.17
C VAL A 582 7.11 -6.18 13.40
N PRO A 583 8.06 -6.97 13.91
CA PRO A 583 8.45 -8.23 13.30
C PRO A 583 7.34 -9.30 13.34
N LEU A 584 7.15 -9.98 12.23
CA LEU A 584 6.21 -11.11 12.09
C LEU A 584 6.98 -12.43 12.14
N VAL A 585 7.03 -13.07 13.32
CA VAL A 585 7.86 -14.27 13.54
C VAL A 585 7.12 -15.59 13.25
N TYR A 586 5.79 -15.62 13.44
CA TYR A 586 4.95 -16.81 13.24
C TYR A 586 4.22 -16.81 11.89
N GLN A 587 3.61 -17.94 11.52
CA GLN A 587 2.71 -18.09 10.36
C GLN A 587 3.28 -17.65 9.00
N ARG A 588 4.58 -17.89 8.74
CA ARG A 588 5.23 -17.55 7.45
C ARG A 588 4.48 -18.11 6.23
N GLY A 589 3.87 -19.28 6.34
CA GLY A 589 3.17 -19.95 5.23
C GLY A 589 1.84 -19.32 4.78
N ALA A 590 1.27 -18.40 5.57
CA ALA A 590 -0.01 -17.75 5.28
C ALA A 590 0.14 -16.24 5.02
N CYS A 591 1.37 -15.76 4.81
CA CYS A 591 1.67 -14.35 4.69
C CYS A 591 1.95 -13.96 3.25
N ALA A 592 1.25 -12.93 2.76
CA ALA A 592 1.41 -12.35 1.42
C ALA A 592 2.88 -12.10 1.06
N THR A 593 3.63 -11.48 1.97
CA THR A 593 5.06 -11.24 1.83
C THR A 593 5.87 -12.48 1.45
N THR A 594 5.63 -13.61 2.12
CA THR A 594 6.35 -14.86 1.84
C THR A 594 5.91 -15.45 0.50
N ASP A 595 4.63 -15.33 0.16
CA ASP A 595 4.10 -15.86 -1.11
C ASP A 595 4.61 -15.05 -2.31
N VAL A 596 4.73 -13.73 -2.19
CA VAL A 596 5.37 -12.86 -3.19
C VAL A 596 6.86 -13.20 -3.35
N VAL A 597 7.61 -13.38 -2.26
CA VAL A 597 9.03 -13.80 -2.37
C VAL A 597 9.16 -15.14 -3.11
N LYS A 598 8.24 -16.08 -2.92
CA LYS A 598 8.26 -17.37 -3.64
C LYS A 598 7.89 -17.25 -5.12
N SER A 599 7.08 -16.26 -5.50
CA SER A 599 6.60 -16.08 -6.88
C SER A 599 7.64 -15.39 -7.77
N ILE A 600 8.54 -14.59 -7.18
CA ILE A 600 9.62 -13.93 -7.90
C ILE A 600 10.60 -14.96 -8.51
N GLY A 601 10.92 -14.76 -9.79
CA GLY A 601 11.91 -15.57 -10.51
C GLY A 601 13.36 -15.19 -10.17
N TRP A 602 13.85 -15.60 -9.00
CA TRP A 602 15.16 -15.23 -8.44
C TRP A 602 16.37 -15.63 -9.28
N ARG A 603 16.23 -16.64 -10.13
CA ARG A 603 17.26 -17.02 -11.13
C ARG A 603 17.64 -15.86 -12.05
N ASN A 604 16.68 -14.98 -12.35
CA ASN A 604 16.91 -13.80 -13.19
C ASN A 604 17.77 -12.74 -12.48
N TYR A 605 17.90 -12.84 -11.16
CA TYR A 605 18.65 -11.94 -10.29
C TYR A 605 19.94 -12.56 -9.74
N GLY A 606 20.23 -13.82 -10.05
CA GLY A 606 21.51 -14.48 -9.74
C GLY A 606 21.50 -15.41 -8.53
N LEU A 607 20.35 -15.62 -7.88
CA LEU A 607 20.20 -16.63 -6.83
C LEU A 607 19.70 -17.96 -7.42
N ASP A 608 20.08 -19.07 -6.79
CA ASP A 608 19.54 -20.37 -7.18
C ASP A 608 18.10 -20.52 -6.66
N GLN A 609 17.25 -21.21 -7.40
CA GLN A 609 15.86 -21.45 -7.03
C GLN A 609 15.41 -22.76 -7.67
N PRO A 610 15.70 -23.92 -7.05
CA PRO A 610 15.35 -25.22 -7.59
C PRO A 610 13.85 -25.31 -7.91
N GLY A 611 13.48 -25.88 -9.06
CA GLY A 611 12.07 -25.96 -9.48
C GLY A 611 11.45 -24.68 -10.07
N GLY A 612 12.13 -23.53 -9.94
CA GLY A 612 11.67 -22.25 -10.54
C GLY A 612 10.52 -21.57 -9.79
N SER A 613 10.12 -22.10 -8.64
CA SER A 613 9.17 -21.50 -7.71
C SER A 613 9.56 -21.85 -6.27
N GLY A 614 9.13 -21.05 -5.31
CA GLY A 614 9.49 -21.23 -3.89
C GLY A 614 10.61 -20.30 -3.45
N LEU A 615 11.08 -20.45 -2.21
CA LEU A 615 12.16 -19.62 -1.70
C LEU A 615 13.47 -19.92 -2.45
N PRO A 616 14.24 -18.89 -2.86
CA PRO A 616 15.55 -19.11 -3.43
C PRO A 616 16.52 -19.65 -2.38
N ASN A 617 17.61 -20.25 -2.84
CA ASN A 617 18.71 -20.73 -2.03
C ASN A 617 19.92 -19.81 -2.16
N GLY A 618 20.65 -19.68 -1.06
CA GLY A 618 21.94 -18.98 -1.00
C GLY A 618 22.08 -18.08 0.22
N PRO A 619 23.28 -17.47 0.39
CA PRO A 619 23.62 -16.64 1.54
C PRO A 619 22.98 -15.26 1.38
N ALA A 620 21.66 -15.18 1.51
CA ALA A 620 20.91 -13.95 1.36
C ALA A 620 19.82 -13.82 2.41
N VAL A 621 19.61 -12.57 2.80
CA VAL A 621 18.55 -12.14 3.70
C VAL A 621 17.65 -11.17 2.93
N VAL A 622 16.34 -11.42 2.92
CA VAL A 622 15.35 -10.56 2.27
C VAL A 622 14.41 -10.01 3.33
N MET A 623 14.49 -8.70 3.56
CA MET A 623 13.62 -7.94 4.43
C MET A 623 12.49 -7.30 3.62
N ILE A 624 11.26 -7.39 4.14
CA ILE A 624 10.10 -6.68 3.60
C ILE A 624 9.34 -6.03 4.75
N HIS A 625 9.02 -4.76 4.59
CA HIS A 625 8.23 -3.99 5.52
C HIS A 625 6.99 -3.40 4.82
N VAL A 626 5.83 -3.55 5.45
CA VAL A 626 4.58 -2.92 5.04
C VAL A 626 4.14 -1.95 6.14
N ALA A 627 4.08 -0.66 5.81
CA ALA A 627 3.57 0.38 6.69
C ALA A 627 2.18 0.81 6.23
N SER A 628 1.17 0.84 7.10
CA SER A 628 -0.19 1.30 6.81
C SER A 628 -0.87 1.84 8.07
N THR A 629 -1.85 2.72 7.92
CA THR A 629 -2.78 3.08 9.00
C THR A 629 -3.56 1.86 9.48
N ASN A 630 -3.84 0.92 8.58
CA ASN A 630 -4.54 -0.33 8.86
C ASN A 630 -3.94 -1.47 8.02
N VAL A 631 -3.09 -2.28 8.64
CA VAL A 631 -2.52 -3.47 7.99
C VAL A 631 -3.56 -4.59 7.97
N PRO A 632 -3.88 -5.18 6.80
CA PRO A 632 -4.80 -6.29 6.71
C PRO A 632 -4.13 -7.58 7.21
N PHE A 633 -4.44 -7.99 8.44
CA PHE A 633 -3.94 -9.24 9.02
C PHE A 633 -4.90 -10.42 8.76
N THR A 634 -4.36 -11.63 8.66
CA THR A 634 -5.17 -12.86 8.52
C THR A 634 -5.89 -13.26 9.82
N SER A 635 -5.45 -12.74 10.97
CA SER A 635 -6.02 -13.01 12.29
C SER A 635 -5.70 -11.89 13.28
N GLU A 636 -6.43 -11.83 14.40
CA GLU A 636 -6.22 -10.88 15.50
C GLU A 636 -4.84 -10.98 16.17
N SER A 637 -4.14 -12.11 15.99
CA SER A 637 -2.79 -12.32 16.54
C SER A 637 -1.68 -11.58 15.78
N LYS A 638 -1.99 -10.99 14.61
CA LYS A 638 -1.09 -10.15 13.80
C LYS A 638 0.24 -10.83 13.45
N ASP A 639 0.17 -12.06 12.96
CA ASP A 639 1.35 -12.85 12.55
C ASP A 639 1.63 -12.84 11.04
N ALA A 640 0.63 -12.49 10.23
CA ALA A 640 0.70 -12.58 8.78
C ALA A 640 -0.19 -11.51 8.13
N VAL A 641 0.37 -10.86 7.11
CA VAL A 641 -0.35 -9.95 6.22
C VAL A 641 -1.17 -10.79 5.25
N ALA A 642 -2.44 -10.43 5.08
CA ALA A 642 -3.37 -11.10 4.18
C ALA A 642 -3.03 -10.82 2.71
N ASN A 643 -3.45 -11.72 1.83
CA ASN A 643 -3.22 -11.64 0.38
C ASN A 643 -4.19 -10.62 -0.22
N VAL A 644 -3.72 -9.39 -0.35
CA VAL A 644 -4.44 -8.26 -0.94
C VAL A 644 -3.69 -7.86 -2.21
N PRO A 645 -4.31 -7.92 -3.41
CA PRO A 645 -3.61 -7.74 -4.68
C PRO A 645 -2.79 -6.45 -4.76
N GLU A 646 -3.34 -5.33 -4.31
CA GLU A 646 -2.68 -4.03 -4.34
C GLU A 646 -1.40 -4.01 -3.50
N ILE A 647 -1.40 -4.71 -2.37
CA ILE A 647 -0.22 -4.83 -1.49
C ILE A 647 0.79 -5.83 -2.06
N GLU A 648 0.32 -6.95 -2.62
CA GLU A 648 1.19 -7.97 -3.22
C GLU A 648 1.99 -7.42 -4.42
N ASP A 649 1.32 -6.66 -5.29
CA ASP A 649 1.94 -6.02 -6.45
C ASP A 649 3.05 -5.04 -6.01
N GLU A 650 2.79 -4.23 -4.99
CA GLU A 650 3.77 -3.25 -4.51
C GLU A 650 4.94 -3.93 -3.76
N ILE A 651 4.68 -5.02 -3.01
CA ILE A 651 5.74 -5.86 -2.44
C ILE A 651 6.62 -6.44 -3.55
N GLU A 652 6.03 -6.95 -4.62
CA GLU A 652 6.80 -7.49 -5.73
C GLU A 652 7.69 -6.42 -6.37
N LEU A 653 7.15 -5.22 -6.60
CA LEU A 653 7.89 -4.10 -7.18
C LEU A 653 9.06 -3.66 -6.28
N ALA A 654 8.83 -3.52 -4.96
CA ALA A 654 9.86 -3.18 -3.99
C ALA A 654 11.02 -4.19 -3.99
N ILE A 655 10.71 -5.48 -3.93
CA ILE A 655 11.73 -6.54 -3.94
C ILE A 655 12.50 -6.53 -5.27
N ARG A 656 11.80 -6.39 -6.40
CA ARG A 656 12.44 -6.36 -7.73
C ARG A 656 13.39 -5.18 -7.87
N GLU A 657 13.10 -4.04 -7.25
CA GLU A 657 13.97 -2.87 -7.24
C GLU A 657 15.32 -3.18 -6.55
N ALA A 658 15.29 -3.63 -5.29
CA ALA A 658 16.50 -4.04 -4.57
C ALA A 658 17.22 -5.23 -5.23
N ALA A 659 16.49 -6.19 -5.81
CA ALA A 659 17.06 -7.35 -6.48
C ALA A 659 17.81 -7.00 -7.77
N ARG A 660 17.48 -5.89 -8.45
CA ARG A 660 18.26 -5.40 -9.59
C ARG A 660 19.67 -4.99 -9.16
N ASP A 661 19.82 -4.44 -7.97
CA ASP A 661 21.13 -4.03 -7.42
C ASP A 661 21.97 -5.23 -7.03
N LEU A 662 21.35 -6.21 -6.37
CA LEU A 662 21.98 -7.52 -6.15
C LEU A 662 22.49 -8.13 -7.46
N LYS A 663 21.65 -8.12 -8.51
CA LYS A 663 22.05 -8.64 -9.83
C LYS A 663 23.25 -7.90 -10.41
N ARG A 664 23.31 -6.57 -10.28
CA ARG A 664 24.46 -5.76 -10.73
C ARG A 664 25.73 -6.18 -9.99
N TYR A 665 25.65 -6.30 -8.67
CA TYR A 665 26.76 -6.74 -7.82
C TYR A 665 27.25 -8.15 -8.17
N LEU A 666 26.34 -9.13 -8.28
CA LEU A 666 26.69 -10.52 -8.61
C LEU A 666 27.32 -10.65 -10.00
N ASN A 667 26.81 -9.91 -10.99
CA ASN A 667 27.39 -9.89 -12.34
C ASN A 667 28.80 -9.30 -12.33
N LYS A 668 29.04 -8.20 -11.58
CA LYS A 668 30.38 -7.63 -11.42
C LYS A 668 31.31 -8.66 -10.78
N ARG A 669 30.93 -9.24 -9.63
CA ARG A 669 31.72 -10.28 -8.92
C ARG A 669 32.05 -11.47 -9.81
N ARG A 670 31.08 -11.98 -10.57
CA ARG A 670 31.28 -13.11 -11.51
C ARG A 670 32.22 -12.74 -12.67
N SER A 671 32.09 -11.53 -13.22
CA SER A 671 32.96 -11.04 -14.28
C SER A 671 34.42 -10.96 -13.80
N MET A 672 34.64 -10.42 -12.60
CA MET A 672 35.98 -10.31 -11.99
C MET A 672 36.58 -11.69 -11.70
N GLN A 673 35.79 -12.63 -11.17
CA GLN A 673 36.25 -14.01 -10.97
C GLN A 673 36.67 -14.68 -12.29
N GLN A 674 35.87 -14.54 -13.35
CA GLN A 674 36.19 -15.09 -14.67
C GLN A 674 37.46 -14.45 -15.26
N ARG A 675 37.64 -13.14 -15.08
CA ARG A 675 38.87 -12.42 -15.48
C ARG A 675 40.09 -12.97 -14.74
N ARG A 676 40.01 -13.14 -13.41
CA ARG A 676 41.09 -13.72 -12.60
C ARG A 676 41.44 -15.15 -13.02
N GLU A 677 40.43 -16.00 -13.26
CA GLU A 677 40.66 -17.35 -13.77
C GLU A 677 41.31 -17.37 -15.15
N LYS A 678 40.89 -16.46 -16.04
CA LYS A 678 41.50 -16.29 -17.37
C LYS A 678 42.96 -15.83 -17.25
N ARG A 679 43.25 -14.82 -16.41
CA ARG A 679 44.61 -14.34 -16.11
C ARG A 679 45.50 -15.49 -15.62
N ASN A 680 45.05 -16.26 -14.62
CA ASN A 680 45.81 -17.38 -14.06
C ASN A 680 46.12 -18.46 -15.11
N LYS A 681 45.14 -18.80 -15.97
CA LYS A 681 45.34 -19.75 -17.08
C LYS A 681 46.33 -19.22 -18.12
N LEU A 682 46.19 -17.95 -18.51
CA LEU A 682 47.09 -17.30 -19.47
C LEU A 682 48.52 -17.22 -18.94
N GLY A 683 48.71 -16.83 -17.69
CA GLY A 683 50.02 -16.78 -17.02
C GLY A 683 50.70 -18.13 -16.89
N THR A 684 49.96 -19.25 -17.01
CA THR A 684 50.56 -20.60 -17.07
C THR A 684 50.87 -21.02 -18.51
N ILE A 685 49.95 -20.76 -19.46
CA ILE A 685 50.02 -21.30 -20.82
C ILE A 685 50.96 -20.48 -21.72
N LEU A 686 50.88 -19.14 -21.67
CA LEU A 686 51.63 -18.27 -22.57
C LEU A 686 53.15 -18.35 -22.40
N PRO A 687 53.73 -18.36 -21.18
CA PRO A 687 55.17 -18.53 -21.02
C PRO A 687 55.67 -19.87 -21.57
N GLU A 688 54.91 -20.95 -21.37
CA GLU A 688 55.26 -22.26 -21.93
C GLU A 688 55.24 -22.26 -23.47
N MET A 689 54.25 -21.61 -24.07
CA MET A 689 54.15 -21.49 -25.53
C MET A 689 55.27 -20.63 -26.09
N ALA A 690 55.55 -19.48 -25.47
CA ALA A 690 56.63 -18.58 -25.86
C ALA A 690 57.99 -19.27 -25.79
N ALA A 691 58.29 -19.97 -24.69
CA ALA A 691 59.54 -20.72 -24.54
C ALA A 691 59.70 -21.82 -25.60
N LYS A 692 58.63 -22.59 -25.87
CA LYS A 692 58.63 -23.64 -26.91
C LYS A 692 58.83 -23.04 -28.31
N LEU A 693 58.16 -21.93 -28.62
CA LEU A 693 58.28 -21.24 -29.91
C LEU A 693 59.68 -20.62 -30.10
N ALA A 694 60.22 -19.95 -29.09
CA ALA A 694 61.58 -19.41 -29.11
C ALA A 694 62.62 -20.51 -29.34
N THR A 695 62.46 -21.66 -28.66
CA THR A 695 63.32 -22.84 -28.84
C THR A 695 63.22 -23.40 -30.27
N VAL A 696 62.02 -23.53 -30.83
CA VAL A 696 61.81 -24.09 -32.18
C VAL A 696 62.28 -23.13 -33.28
N THR A 697 62.21 -21.82 -33.04
CA THR A 697 62.58 -20.78 -34.03
C THR A 697 64.01 -20.28 -33.88
N GLU A 698 64.74 -20.71 -32.85
CA GLU A 698 66.08 -20.24 -32.48
C GLU A 698 66.15 -18.71 -32.31
N ARG A 699 65.08 -18.13 -31.76
CA ARG A 699 64.97 -16.68 -31.49
C ARG A 699 65.01 -16.38 -30.00
N GLU A 700 65.19 -15.10 -29.69
CA GLU A 700 65.10 -14.60 -28.32
C GLU A 700 63.72 -14.89 -27.70
N PRO A 701 63.65 -15.06 -26.37
CA PRO A 701 62.39 -15.21 -25.65
C PRO A 701 61.43 -14.06 -25.98
N LEU A 702 60.16 -14.39 -26.23
CA LEU A 702 59.12 -13.39 -26.47
C LEU A 702 58.68 -12.77 -25.15
N ASP A 703 58.56 -11.45 -25.11
CA ASP A 703 57.76 -10.77 -24.08
C ASP A 703 56.28 -11.10 -24.31
N ILE A 704 55.62 -11.56 -23.26
CA ILE A 704 54.24 -12.02 -23.28
C ILE A 704 53.30 -11.10 -22.50
N ASP A 705 53.83 -10.14 -21.73
CA ASP A 705 53.04 -9.36 -20.79
C ASP A 705 52.15 -8.33 -21.53
N ASP A 706 52.68 -7.69 -22.58
CA ASP A 706 51.90 -6.92 -23.56
C ASP A 706 50.78 -7.78 -24.20
N SER A 707 51.15 -8.99 -24.64
CA SER A 707 50.16 -9.91 -25.24
C SER A 707 49.07 -10.32 -24.24
N ILE A 708 49.40 -10.50 -22.96
CA ILE A 708 48.43 -10.79 -21.90
C ILE A 708 47.49 -9.60 -21.71
N ALA A 709 48.02 -8.38 -21.61
CA ALA A 709 47.22 -7.18 -21.42
C ALA A 709 46.22 -6.97 -22.57
N ARG A 710 46.66 -7.14 -23.82
CA ARG A 710 45.80 -7.08 -25.01
C ARG A 710 44.74 -8.18 -25.05
N ILE A 711 45.09 -9.43 -24.71
CA ILE A 711 44.12 -10.54 -24.65
C ILE A 711 43.07 -10.32 -23.54
N MET A 712 43.46 -9.64 -22.46
CA MET A 712 42.61 -9.32 -21.32
C MET A 712 41.80 -8.02 -21.49
N ASN A 713 42.11 -7.22 -22.51
CA ASN A 713 41.60 -5.85 -22.70
C ASN A 713 41.83 -5.01 -21.43
N ASN A 714 43.03 -5.10 -20.87
CA ASN A 714 43.46 -4.42 -19.66
C ASN A 714 44.24 -3.14 -19.99
N VAL A 715 44.31 -2.23 -19.04
CA VAL A 715 45.25 -1.11 -19.13
C VAL A 715 46.64 -1.67 -18.87
N LEU A 716 47.54 -1.48 -19.83
CA LEU A 716 48.93 -1.87 -19.74
C LEU A 716 49.73 -0.65 -19.32
N VAL A 717 50.53 -0.80 -18.27
CA VAL A 717 51.48 0.22 -17.83
C VAL A 717 52.87 -0.36 -17.96
N GLU A 718 53.71 0.22 -18.82
CA GLU A 718 55.07 -0.22 -19.06
C GLU A 718 56.06 0.87 -18.68
N ARG A 719 57.14 0.50 -17.98
CA ARG A 719 58.25 1.40 -17.70
C ARG A 719 59.47 1.01 -18.52
N SER A 720 60.02 1.97 -19.25
CA SER A 720 61.28 1.83 -19.98
C SER A 720 62.30 2.86 -19.49
N VAL A 721 63.57 2.45 -19.38
CA VAL A 721 64.68 3.31 -18.96
C VAL A 721 65.81 3.21 -19.98
N GLU A 722 66.05 4.29 -20.73
CA GLU A 722 67.10 4.38 -21.75
C GLU A 722 67.98 5.61 -21.51
N ASP A 723 69.30 5.40 -21.33
CA ASP A 723 70.31 6.46 -21.18
C ASP A 723 69.94 7.58 -20.17
N GLY A 724 69.30 7.20 -19.05
CA GLY A 724 68.87 8.14 -17.98
C GLY A 724 67.51 8.81 -18.24
N SER A 725 66.82 8.48 -19.33
CA SER A 725 65.43 8.86 -19.60
C SER A 725 64.49 7.73 -19.16
N VAL A 726 63.50 8.05 -18.32
CA VAL A 726 62.46 7.14 -17.88
C VAL A 726 61.16 7.51 -18.60
N THR A 727 60.58 6.56 -19.30
CA THR A 727 59.29 6.69 -19.98
C THR A 727 58.33 5.65 -19.43
N ILE A 728 57.21 6.10 -18.87
CA ILE A 728 56.08 5.28 -18.44
C ILE A 728 54.99 5.41 -19.50
N THR A 729 54.69 4.31 -20.16
CA THR A 729 53.65 4.23 -21.18
C THR A 729 52.40 3.60 -20.58
N VAL A 730 51.26 4.26 -20.75
CA VAL A 730 49.93 3.76 -20.38
C VAL A 730 49.14 3.47 -21.66
N GLU A 731 48.96 2.20 -22.02
CA GLU A 731 48.18 1.76 -23.16
C GLU A 731 46.81 1.23 -22.68
N ASN A 732 45.71 1.89 -23.08
CA ASN A 732 44.37 1.49 -22.68
C ASN A 732 43.74 0.54 -23.70
N ASN A 733 43.90 -0.78 -23.47
CA ASN A 733 43.26 -1.81 -24.32
C ASN A 733 41.78 -2.07 -23.97
N SER A 734 41.20 -1.33 -23.02
CA SER A 734 39.80 -1.49 -22.62
C SER A 734 38.85 -0.74 -23.56
N SER A 735 37.54 -1.01 -23.46
CA SER A 735 36.50 -0.36 -24.26
C SER A 735 35.98 0.96 -23.66
N SER A 736 36.58 1.44 -22.57
CA SER A 736 36.19 2.66 -21.85
C SER A 736 37.42 3.49 -21.52
N ASN A 737 37.22 4.77 -21.19
CA ASN A 737 38.32 5.59 -20.70
C ASN A 737 38.84 5.03 -19.36
N ALA A 738 40.14 5.18 -19.13
CA ALA A 738 40.81 4.75 -17.93
C ALA A 738 41.39 5.97 -17.23
N ASP A 739 40.93 6.22 -16.01
CA ASP A 739 41.51 7.24 -15.12
C ASP A 739 42.60 6.55 -14.28
N VAL A 740 43.85 6.95 -14.50
CA VAL A 740 45.03 6.29 -13.92
C VAL A 740 45.79 7.26 -13.05
N GLU A 741 46.05 6.86 -11.81
CA GLU A 741 46.95 7.56 -10.91
C GLU A 741 48.27 6.78 -10.84
N LEU A 742 49.36 7.38 -11.31
CA LEU A 742 50.68 6.76 -11.35
C LEU A 742 51.60 7.41 -10.35
N THR A 743 52.31 6.61 -9.58
CA THR A 743 53.39 7.05 -8.68
C THR A 743 54.63 6.22 -8.95
N ASP A 744 55.66 6.81 -9.53
CA ASP A 744 56.98 6.18 -9.68
C ASP A 744 57.89 6.70 -8.57
N ILE A 745 58.38 5.79 -7.73
CA ILE A 745 59.23 6.07 -6.58
C ILE A 745 60.68 5.86 -7.02
N VAL A 746 61.51 6.88 -6.86
CA VAL A 746 62.86 6.95 -7.44
C VAL A 746 63.89 7.33 -6.39
N SER A 747 65.02 6.62 -6.33
CA SER A 747 66.08 6.90 -5.34
C SER A 747 66.97 8.11 -5.68
N VAL A 748 66.75 8.76 -6.81
CA VAL A 748 67.53 9.89 -7.34
C VAL A 748 66.58 11.02 -7.75
N GLU A 749 67.03 12.27 -7.59
CA GLU A 749 66.23 13.46 -7.90
C GLU A 749 65.84 13.48 -9.39
N PRO A 750 64.53 13.45 -9.71
CA PRO A 750 64.05 13.42 -11.08
C PRO A 750 64.11 14.83 -11.70
N GLN A 751 64.57 14.89 -12.94
CA GLN A 751 64.65 16.09 -13.78
C GLN A 751 63.62 16.00 -14.91
N GLU A 752 63.24 17.15 -15.48
CA GLU A 752 62.39 17.20 -16.70
C GLU A 752 61.09 16.38 -16.61
N THR A 753 60.36 16.47 -15.49
CA THR A 753 59.28 15.55 -15.11
C THR A 753 57.94 15.67 -15.87
N ASN A 754 57.93 16.29 -17.05
CA ASN A 754 56.77 16.41 -17.95
C ASN A 754 55.39 16.57 -17.26
N GLY A 755 55.28 17.54 -16.34
CA GLY A 755 54.03 17.87 -15.64
C GLY A 755 53.72 17.06 -14.38
N ALA A 756 54.61 16.15 -13.94
CA ALA A 756 54.43 15.37 -12.72
C ALA A 756 54.49 16.23 -11.45
N GLN A 757 53.73 15.82 -10.44
CA GLN A 757 53.92 16.30 -9.07
C GLN A 757 55.03 15.48 -8.40
N VAL A 758 56.11 16.14 -7.98
CA VAL A 758 57.26 15.50 -7.35
C VAL A 758 57.29 15.81 -5.85
N ILE A 759 57.44 14.78 -5.01
CA ILE A 759 57.52 14.91 -3.55
C ILE A 759 58.73 14.11 -3.05
N GLU A 760 59.61 14.72 -2.25
CA GLU A 760 60.73 14.02 -1.59
C GLU A 760 60.33 13.58 -0.18
N MET A 761 60.58 12.32 0.15
CA MET A 761 60.36 11.76 1.49
C MET A 761 61.47 10.74 1.81
N ASP A 762 62.15 10.94 2.95
CA ASP A 762 63.16 10.01 3.48
C ASP A 762 64.29 9.63 2.50
N GLY A 763 64.64 10.53 1.57
CA GLY A 763 65.70 10.30 0.57
C GLY A 763 65.23 9.63 -0.73
N GLU A 764 63.92 9.40 -0.89
CA GLU A 764 63.28 8.90 -2.12
C GLU A 764 62.34 9.97 -2.71
N TRP A 765 62.16 9.93 -4.03
CA TRP A 765 61.36 10.90 -4.79
C TRP A 765 60.14 10.23 -5.38
N PHE A 766 58.95 10.73 -5.06
CA PHE A 766 57.67 10.25 -5.55
C PHE A 766 57.22 11.12 -6.72
N VAL A 767 57.25 10.57 -7.93
CA VAL A 767 56.85 11.24 -9.17
C VAL A 767 55.44 10.82 -9.53
N LYS A 768 54.48 11.75 -9.42
CA LYS A 768 53.05 11.46 -9.51
C LYS A 768 52.39 12.08 -10.73
N TRP A 769 51.55 11.29 -11.40
CA TRP A 769 50.66 11.73 -12.48
C TRP A 769 49.23 11.25 -12.24
N ALA A 770 48.28 12.02 -12.75
CA ALA A 770 46.89 11.62 -12.86
C ALA A 770 46.45 11.89 -14.30
N GLU A 771 46.17 10.84 -15.06
CA GLU A 771 45.92 10.91 -16.50
C GLU A 771 44.65 10.13 -16.87
N THR A 772 43.85 10.67 -17.78
CA THR A 772 42.70 9.97 -18.35
C THR A 772 43.04 9.50 -19.76
N VAL A 773 43.28 8.21 -19.94
CA VAL A 773 43.61 7.62 -21.24
C VAL A 773 42.34 7.10 -21.91
N SER A 774 42.02 7.60 -23.10
CA SER A 774 40.83 7.17 -23.83
C SER A 774 40.95 5.72 -24.32
N SER A 775 39.80 5.07 -24.57
CA SER A 775 39.78 3.69 -25.07
C SER A 775 40.56 3.54 -26.38
N GLY A 776 41.56 2.64 -26.40
CA GLY A 776 42.42 2.38 -27.56
C GLY A 776 43.54 3.39 -27.76
N ASP A 777 43.66 4.40 -26.90
CA ASP A 777 44.74 5.39 -26.93
C ASP A 777 45.88 5.00 -25.96
N GLU A 778 47.01 5.68 -26.13
CA GLU A 778 48.22 5.55 -25.33
C GLU A 778 48.65 6.93 -24.81
N ALA A 779 49.13 6.98 -23.56
CA ALA A 779 49.77 8.15 -22.99
C ALA A 779 51.20 7.81 -22.55
N ALA A 780 52.16 8.67 -22.89
CA ALA A 780 53.56 8.53 -22.47
C ALA A 780 53.93 9.65 -21.50
N LEU A 781 54.42 9.25 -20.33
CA LEU A 781 54.84 10.12 -19.23
C LEU A 781 56.35 9.98 -19.05
N GLU A 782 57.07 11.08 -19.01
CA GLU A 782 58.53 11.07 -19.10
C GLU A 782 59.19 11.91 -18.02
N TYR A 783 60.32 11.44 -17.52
CA TYR A 783 61.25 12.20 -16.67
C TYR A 783 62.68 11.67 -16.84
N ARG A 784 63.67 12.40 -16.33
CA ARG A 784 65.10 12.04 -16.40
C ARG A 784 65.71 11.84 -15.03
N VAL A 785 66.71 10.97 -14.95
CA VAL A 785 67.53 10.75 -13.75
C VAL A 785 69.01 10.80 -14.09
N ASP A 786 69.80 11.44 -13.23
CA ASP A 786 71.25 11.55 -13.39
C ASP A 786 71.96 10.46 -12.57
N GLY A 787 72.24 9.31 -13.19
CA GLY A 787 73.01 8.21 -12.58
C GLY A 787 72.22 6.91 -12.42
N ASP A 788 72.78 5.96 -11.68
CA ASP A 788 72.10 4.70 -11.36
C ASP A 788 71.02 4.95 -10.30
N ALA A 789 69.75 4.74 -10.64
CA ALA A 789 68.59 4.92 -9.77
C ALA A 789 67.84 3.58 -9.56
N GLU A 790 67.18 3.45 -8.42
CA GLU A 790 66.23 2.39 -8.10
C GLU A 790 64.81 2.92 -8.29
N PHE A 791 63.91 2.08 -8.83
CA PHE A 791 62.56 2.47 -9.22
C PHE A 791 61.51 1.50 -8.68
N ASP A 792 60.39 2.02 -8.16
CA ASP A 792 59.21 1.25 -7.75
C ASP A 792 57.93 1.94 -8.24
N LEU A 793 57.12 1.24 -9.04
CA LEU A 793 55.97 1.81 -9.73
C LEU A 793 54.67 1.36 -9.07
N ASP A 794 53.94 2.31 -8.50
CA ASP A 794 52.59 2.11 -7.95
C ASP A 794 51.54 2.71 -8.88
N VAL A 795 50.47 1.95 -9.11
CA VAL A 795 49.37 2.31 -10.01
C VAL A 795 48.04 2.19 -9.27
N ALA A 796 47.32 3.30 -9.18
CA ALA A 796 46.01 3.41 -8.55
C ALA A 796 44.94 3.91 -9.55
N GLY A 797 43.67 3.87 -9.14
CA GLY A 797 42.52 4.27 -9.96
C GLY A 797 41.92 3.15 -10.83
N ILE A 798 42.63 2.04 -11.02
CA ILE A 798 42.16 0.86 -11.77
C ILE A 798 42.10 -0.37 -10.86
N GLU A 799 41.05 -1.18 -10.99
CA GLU A 799 40.95 -2.49 -10.31
C GLU A 799 42.08 -3.43 -10.77
N GLU A 800 42.75 -4.14 -9.85
CA GLU A 800 43.95 -4.97 -10.14
C GLU A 800 43.70 -5.99 -11.27
N GLU A 801 42.49 -6.53 -11.40
CA GLU A 801 42.16 -7.48 -12.47
C GLU A 801 42.04 -6.83 -13.87
N LEU A 802 41.93 -5.50 -13.94
CA LEU A 802 41.87 -4.68 -15.16
C LEU A 802 43.22 -4.02 -15.50
N LEU A 803 44.24 -4.21 -14.67
CA LEU A 803 45.57 -3.64 -14.83
C LEU A 803 46.61 -4.73 -15.14
N THR A 804 47.56 -4.41 -16.01
CA THR A 804 48.80 -5.16 -16.22
C THR A 804 49.96 -4.19 -16.08
N VAL A 805 50.89 -4.45 -15.16
CA VAL A 805 52.09 -3.62 -14.97
C VAL A 805 53.32 -4.41 -15.42
N ASN A 806 54.12 -3.82 -16.30
CA ASN A 806 55.40 -4.33 -16.77
C ASN A 806 56.50 -3.32 -16.36
N THR A 807 57.44 -3.73 -15.51
CA THR A 807 58.34 -2.83 -14.77
C THR A 807 59.81 -3.01 -15.06
#